data_AF-A0A3C1KM28-F1
#
_entry.id   AF-A0A3C1KM28-F1
#
_cell.length_a   1.000
_cell.length_b   1.000
_cell.length_c   1.000
_cell.angle_alpha   90.00
_cell.angle_beta   90.00
_cell.angle_gamma   90.00
#
_symmetry.space_group_name_H-M   'P 1'
#
loop_
_entity.id
_entity.type
_entity.pdbx_description
1 polymer ?
#
loop_
_entity_poly.entity_id
_entity_poly.type
_entity_poly.pdbx_seq_one_letter_code
_entity_poly.pdbx_strand_id
1 'polypeptide(L)'
;KSITGAMRSEWRLNAQADTRLGSAQVSGHPVLVTQHAGGEGVEIRSPEIALEAVTRIASPTQFSATGWESRADTFSATLHIPPGWRVLHAAGVEDIRGTWLSAWDLWDIFLLLVLVAATRKLLGFKAAALAIAALLTAYHEPGMPTALLATLLLLLPLAVIARGRIRRGVGVATTLTCIAAVLALVAFSISNFRLAIYPSLERSSVGVYDYATQLDHNARSVASDLILESTAAMAPRAAVEGKMLAAEAPPRNQQNAYLLDETDRVQTGPGAPNWLWNSVTLQSASPVPQAASLSVMYSPPWLTRLWRVLGVLLTLAYAGVLMSALVRTLRNPPAATDPTASGATAVPAASAVTLVLTAGLVFSGLPQPAAAQAFPSPQLLSELEQRLLQPPACAPHCVALDEGLITTTRQTLSIGFSAYAAADVLLQLPTPREGWQVSSLQVDGAEATARLHEGYLSVRLTRGPHVVSLSGALEGDIASVNLPLAIHNLNTSTTDWQLSGLVDGRVPSGTLSLRALSAARQEAGNRIKPDPIAPFFVVHREFDIGLQWRVVTRVTRLAPTSGPVAVEVPLLAVERPLSNAINFSGGQARLQFSDRQRQISWESSISPLGQLQLQAAAGEHYVETWRVRPSALWRVSHEGLPHTRPFGGADSLQPLWKPWPGESLTLNFSRPEGSAGPTFTTEAVNLSFQHGAALRQSQLSLNVKASMGQDYRFTLPTGSRVTALSHNGNELSLPEGNTISVSLQPGDQLIGVTFEEDGGSGWLSESPRVELPDGASNISLTYTLPQDRWPLYLSGPPIGPAMLYWGVFCVIVLGALLLNWLNKRLATGIPIGLPGWLLLGIGLSTVNSYGVLVVAGFLFLLAFRQRIDTAAMSRLKFNLMQIALG
;
A
#
# COMPACT_ATOMS: atom_id res chain seq x y z
N LYS A 1 3.90 9.75 -1.98
CA LYS A 1 2.50 10.00 -2.36
C LYS A 1 2.01 8.83 -3.19
N SER A 2 0.80 8.33 -2.94
CA SER A 2 0.17 7.28 -3.75
C SER A 2 -1.15 7.84 -4.30
N ILE A 3 -1.42 7.59 -5.58
CA ILE A 3 -2.64 8.03 -6.26
C ILE A 3 -3.24 6.81 -6.95
N THR A 4 -4.52 6.57 -6.65
CA THR A 4 -5.34 5.57 -7.31
C THR A 4 -6.59 6.22 -7.91
N GLY A 5 -7.06 5.70 -9.03
CA GLY A 5 -8.27 6.20 -9.69
C GLY A 5 -8.30 5.91 -11.18
N ALA A 6 -9.27 6.51 -11.89
CA ALA A 6 -9.43 6.33 -13.33
C ALA A 6 -9.06 7.61 -14.10
N MET A 7 -8.09 7.52 -15.01
CA MET A 7 -7.75 8.62 -15.92
C MET A 7 -8.68 8.57 -17.14
N ARG A 8 -9.51 9.61 -17.30
CA ARG A 8 -10.49 9.69 -18.41
C ARG A 8 -10.14 10.74 -19.45
N SER A 9 -9.31 11.70 -19.09
CA SER A 9 -8.85 12.81 -19.92
C SER A 9 -7.41 13.12 -19.59
N GLU A 10 -6.69 13.60 -20.60
CA GLU A 10 -5.27 13.95 -20.51
C GLU A 10 -4.37 12.72 -20.25
N TRP A 11 -3.12 12.82 -20.67
CA TRP A 11 -2.18 11.69 -20.64
C TRP A 11 -0.95 11.98 -19.76
N ARG A 12 -1.04 13.04 -18.96
CA ARG A 12 0.04 13.55 -18.13
C ARG A 12 -0.54 14.08 -16.84
N LEU A 13 0.13 13.78 -15.73
CA LEU A 13 -0.16 14.39 -14.44
C LEU A 13 0.98 15.35 -14.08
N ASN A 14 0.70 16.64 -14.00
CA ASN A 14 1.67 17.66 -13.59
C ASN A 14 1.67 17.84 -12.08
N ALA A 15 2.84 18.02 -11.49
CA ALA A 15 2.99 18.44 -10.10
C ALA A 15 2.65 19.93 -9.93
N GLN A 16 2.16 20.28 -8.75
CA GLN A 16 1.96 21.69 -8.37
C GLN A 16 3.29 22.44 -8.25
N ALA A 17 3.27 23.76 -8.43
CA ALA A 17 4.47 24.60 -8.39
C ALA A 17 5.25 24.54 -7.05
N ASP A 18 4.59 24.18 -5.95
CA ASP A 18 5.20 24.02 -4.62
C ASP A 18 5.80 22.63 -4.36
N THR A 19 5.61 21.70 -5.31
CA THR A 19 5.91 20.28 -5.21
C THR A 19 6.92 19.89 -6.29
N ARG A 20 8.14 19.52 -5.88
CA ARG A 20 9.16 18.97 -6.79
C ARG A 20 9.08 17.45 -6.82
N LEU A 21 9.07 16.87 -8.02
CA LEU A 21 9.04 15.43 -8.21
C LEU A 21 10.46 14.87 -8.10
N GLY A 22 10.65 13.93 -7.18
CA GLY A 22 11.92 13.24 -7.01
C GLY A 22 12.00 11.97 -7.85
N SER A 23 11.05 11.07 -7.64
CA SER A 23 10.92 9.82 -8.41
C SER A 23 9.45 9.43 -8.52
N ALA A 24 9.11 8.68 -9.56
CA ALA A 24 7.76 8.22 -9.81
C ALA A 24 7.74 6.80 -10.38
N GLN A 25 6.73 6.03 -10.01
CA GLN A 25 6.43 4.71 -10.53
C GLN A 25 4.94 4.63 -10.85
N VAL A 26 4.60 4.03 -11.99
CA VAL A 26 3.20 3.79 -12.37
C VAL A 26 3.00 2.31 -12.56
N SER A 27 2.04 1.75 -11.83
CA SER A 27 1.75 0.30 -11.83
C SER A 27 3.00 -0.56 -11.58
N GLY A 28 3.88 -0.09 -10.69
CA GLY A 28 5.15 -0.76 -10.35
C GLY A 28 6.31 -0.54 -11.34
N HIS A 29 6.10 0.17 -12.44
CA HIS A 29 7.16 0.49 -13.39
C HIS A 29 7.76 1.87 -13.11
N PRO A 30 9.10 2.02 -13.04
CA PRO A 30 9.73 3.32 -12.92
C PRO A 30 9.45 4.17 -14.16
N VAL A 31 9.03 5.42 -13.96
CA VAL A 31 8.70 6.36 -15.05
C VAL A 31 9.57 7.60 -14.93
N LEU A 32 10.04 8.10 -16.08
CA LEU A 32 10.82 9.32 -16.17
C LEU A 32 9.98 10.53 -15.74
N VAL A 33 10.48 11.30 -14.78
CA VAL A 33 9.95 12.64 -14.51
C VAL A 33 10.38 13.55 -15.66
N THR A 34 9.42 14.19 -16.29
CA THR A 34 9.63 15.00 -17.49
C THR A 34 9.18 16.44 -17.27
N GLN A 35 9.74 17.38 -18.02
CA GLN A 35 9.34 18.79 -17.99
C GLN A 35 8.40 19.13 -19.16
N HIS A 36 7.38 19.95 -18.88
CA HIS A 36 6.51 20.51 -19.91
C HIS A 36 5.90 21.83 -19.48
N ALA A 37 5.91 22.83 -20.36
CA ALA A 37 5.31 24.16 -20.12
C ALA A 37 5.75 24.81 -18.79
N GLY A 38 6.97 24.53 -18.33
CA GLY A 38 7.52 25.04 -17.07
C GLY A 38 7.20 24.20 -15.82
N GLY A 39 6.45 23.10 -15.93
CA GLY A 39 6.10 22.19 -14.83
C GLY A 39 6.69 20.78 -14.97
N GLU A 40 7.00 20.15 -13.83
CA GLU A 40 7.39 18.74 -13.75
C GLU A 40 6.15 17.84 -13.73
N GLY A 41 6.25 16.65 -14.30
CA GLY A 41 5.12 15.72 -14.35
C GLY A 41 5.48 14.35 -14.90
N VAL A 42 4.50 13.46 -14.92
CA VAL A 42 4.66 12.07 -15.31
C VAL A 42 3.66 11.73 -16.41
N GLU A 43 4.11 11.02 -17.44
CA GLU A 43 3.27 10.52 -18.52
C GLU A 43 2.55 9.24 -18.05
N ILE A 44 1.22 9.23 -18.14
CA ILE A 44 0.38 8.11 -17.71
C ILE A 44 -0.16 7.38 -18.94
N ARG A 45 0.02 6.07 -18.99
CA ARG A 45 -0.41 5.18 -20.09
C ARG A 45 -1.25 4.00 -19.61
N SER A 46 -1.76 4.08 -18.37
CA SER A 46 -2.71 3.13 -17.77
C SER A 46 -4.03 3.83 -17.43
N PRO A 47 -5.19 3.29 -17.84
CA PRO A 47 -6.50 3.88 -17.57
C PRO A 47 -6.82 3.87 -16.06
N GLU A 48 -6.36 2.84 -15.37
CA GLU A 48 -6.33 2.77 -13.92
C GLU A 48 -4.98 3.29 -13.45
N ILE A 49 -5.00 4.45 -12.80
CA ILE A 49 -3.81 5.06 -12.24
C ILE A 49 -3.45 4.29 -10.98
N ALA A 50 -2.22 3.80 -10.92
CA ALA A 50 -1.57 3.36 -9.69
C ALA A 50 -0.20 4.07 -9.64
N LEU A 51 -0.22 5.35 -9.31
CA LEU A 51 0.98 6.20 -9.31
C LEU A 51 1.52 6.32 -7.90
N GLU A 52 2.79 5.97 -7.74
CA GLU A 52 3.56 6.22 -6.53
C GLU A 52 4.68 7.21 -6.84
N ALA A 53 4.77 8.29 -6.07
CA ALA A 53 5.76 9.32 -6.28
C ALA A 53 6.39 9.79 -4.96
N VAL A 54 7.70 9.99 -4.98
CA VAL A 54 8.43 10.67 -3.91
C VAL A 54 8.57 12.13 -4.30
N THR A 55 8.05 13.02 -3.46
CA THR A 55 8.01 14.46 -3.72
C THR A 55 8.67 15.24 -2.60
N ARG A 56 9.32 16.36 -2.93
CA ARG A 56 9.81 17.33 -1.94
C ARG A 56 8.99 18.61 -2.04
N ILE A 57 8.50 19.08 -0.89
CA ILE A 57 7.74 20.31 -0.76
C ILE A 57 8.64 21.37 -0.11
N ALA A 58 8.63 22.58 -0.64
CA ALA A 58 9.52 23.65 -0.17
C ALA A 58 9.07 24.25 1.18
N SER A 59 7.76 24.38 1.39
CA SER A 59 7.17 24.99 2.59
C SER A 59 6.57 23.92 3.53
N PRO A 60 7.01 23.81 4.79
CA PRO A 60 6.48 22.81 5.72
C PRO A 60 5.15 23.22 6.36
N THR A 61 4.78 24.50 6.33
CA THR A 61 3.60 25.06 7.03
C THR A 61 2.39 25.28 6.13
N GLN A 62 2.61 25.53 4.84
CA GLN A 62 1.55 25.73 3.86
C GLN A 62 1.93 25.04 2.55
N PHE A 63 1.11 24.09 2.12
CA PHE A 63 1.39 23.28 0.93
C PHE A 63 0.10 22.76 0.29
N SER A 64 0.15 22.45 -1.00
CA SER A 64 -0.99 21.92 -1.76
C SER A 64 -1.46 20.59 -1.17
N ALA A 65 -2.78 20.42 -1.04
CA ALA A 65 -3.39 19.20 -0.54
C ALA A 65 -3.09 18.01 -1.47
N THR A 66 -3.40 18.13 -2.76
CA THR A 66 -3.11 17.08 -3.74
C THR A 66 -1.61 17.10 -4.11
N GLY A 67 -1.03 18.29 -4.26
CA GLY A 67 0.29 18.53 -4.87
C GLY A 67 0.40 18.12 -6.33
N TRP A 68 -0.75 17.92 -6.98
CA TRP A 68 -0.87 17.65 -8.41
C TRP A 68 -1.86 18.66 -9.01
N GLU A 69 -1.70 18.96 -10.29
CA GLU A 69 -2.60 19.81 -11.06
C GLU A 69 -3.90 19.08 -11.43
N SER A 70 -4.50 18.41 -10.44
CA SER A 70 -5.75 17.67 -10.60
C SER A 70 -6.54 17.70 -9.29
N ARG A 71 -7.86 17.56 -9.41
CA ARG A 71 -8.76 17.37 -8.26
C ARG A 71 -8.65 15.93 -7.75
N ALA A 72 -8.90 15.73 -6.46
CA ALA A 72 -9.02 14.40 -5.87
C ALA A 72 -10.43 14.21 -5.34
N ASP A 73 -11.06 13.06 -5.59
CA ASP A 73 -12.40 12.78 -5.04
C ASP A 73 -12.34 12.47 -3.53
N THR A 74 -11.25 11.85 -3.08
CA THR A 74 -10.96 11.59 -1.66
C THR A 74 -9.51 11.92 -1.35
N PHE A 75 -9.23 12.36 -0.13
CA PHE A 75 -7.87 12.68 0.32
C PHE A 75 -7.58 12.07 1.70
N SER A 76 -6.41 11.46 1.83
CA SER A 76 -5.88 10.97 3.11
C SER A 76 -4.38 11.21 3.15
N ALA A 77 -3.92 11.83 4.22
CA ALA A 77 -2.51 12.03 4.48
C ALA A 77 -2.18 11.77 5.95
N THR A 78 -1.01 11.21 6.17
CA THR A 78 -0.43 11.04 7.50
C THR A 78 0.86 11.86 7.56
N LEU A 79 0.88 12.86 8.43
CA LEU A 79 2.04 13.71 8.67
C LEU A 79 2.83 13.15 9.85
N HIS A 80 4.01 12.59 9.59
CA HIS A 80 4.94 12.17 10.63
C HIS A 80 5.80 13.33 11.10
N ILE A 81 5.91 13.49 12.42
CA ILE A 81 6.52 14.66 13.05
C ILE A 81 7.73 14.18 13.88
N PRO A 82 8.92 14.81 13.74
CA PRO A 82 10.09 14.39 14.48
C PRO A 82 9.95 14.67 16.00
N PRO A 83 10.75 14.03 16.85
CA PRO A 83 10.62 14.16 18.31
C PRO A 83 10.68 15.61 18.80
N GLY A 84 9.81 15.95 19.76
CA GLY A 84 9.74 17.27 20.38
C GLY A 84 8.99 18.33 19.59
N TRP A 85 8.70 18.08 18.31
CA TRP A 85 7.76 18.90 17.56
C TRP A 85 6.32 18.45 17.86
N ARG A 86 5.41 19.41 17.98
CA ARG A 86 3.97 19.14 18.17
C ARG A 86 3.16 19.96 17.19
N VAL A 87 2.12 19.39 16.59
CA VAL A 87 1.17 20.19 15.78
C VAL A 87 0.11 20.76 16.71
N LEU A 88 -0.01 22.09 16.73
CA LEU A 88 -1.01 22.79 17.52
C LEU A 88 -2.37 22.75 16.84
N HIS A 89 -2.37 23.00 15.52
CA HIS A 89 -3.55 23.03 14.69
C HIS A 89 -3.16 22.73 13.23
N ALA A 90 -4.07 22.11 12.49
CA ALA A 90 -4.00 22.01 11.04
C ALA A 90 -5.36 22.39 10.46
N ALA A 91 -5.37 22.89 9.22
CA ALA A 91 -6.57 23.29 8.50
C ALA A 91 -6.43 23.00 6.99
N GLY A 92 -7.57 22.98 6.29
CA GLY A 92 -7.66 22.74 4.84
C GLY A 92 -8.40 21.45 4.45
N VAL A 93 -8.79 20.62 5.43
CA VAL A 93 -9.58 19.39 5.25
C VAL A 93 -10.60 19.22 6.38
N GLU A 94 -11.52 18.27 6.20
CA GLU A 94 -12.67 18.04 7.08
C GLU A 94 -12.31 17.34 8.40
N ASP A 95 -11.56 16.24 8.37
CA ASP A 95 -11.21 15.46 9.57
C ASP A 95 -9.71 15.54 9.85
N ILE A 96 -9.38 16.00 11.05
CA ILE A 96 -8.01 16.27 11.50
C ILE A 96 -7.85 15.69 12.89
N ARG A 97 -6.94 14.72 13.04
CA ARG A 97 -6.69 14.03 14.31
C ARG A 97 -5.21 14.02 14.65
N GLY A 98 -4.91 14.04 15.95
CA GLY A 98 -3.52 14.03 16.46
C GLY A 98 -2.89 15.41 16.66
N THR A 99 -3.65 16.49 16.48
CA THR A 99 -3.21 17.86 16.86
C THR A 99 -3.53 18.14 18.33
N TRP A 100 -2.86 19.12 18.94
CA TRP A 100 -3.19 19.54 20.30
C TRP A 100 -4.62 20.04 20.44
N LEU A 101 -5.13 20.79 19.46
CA LEU A 101 -6.51 21.29 19.50
C LEU A 101 -7.52 20.14 19.38
N SER A 102 -7.29 19.18 18.49
CA SER A 102 -8.15 18.00 18.31
C SER A 102 -8.07 16.99 19.47
N ALA A 103 -7.10 17.14 20.39
CA ALA A 103 -6.99 16.27 21.55
C ALA A 103 -8.03 16.60 22.63
N TRP A 104 -8.58 17.82 22.62
CA TRP A 104 -9.62 18.23 23.56
C TRP A 104 -10.98 17.68 23.12
N ASP A 105 -11.59 16.84 23.95
CA ASP A 105 -12.99 16.47 23.80
C ASP A 105 -13.91 17.38 24.64
N LEU A 106 -15.21 17.35 24.37
CA LEU A 106 -16.23 18.07 25.12
C LEU A 106 -16.16 17.74 26.63
N TRP A 107 -15.86 16.49 26.95
CA TRP A 107 -15.69 16.03 28.33
C TRP A 107 -14.50 16.68 29.04
N ASP A 108 -13.37 16.86 28.34
CA ASP A 108 -12.17 17.47 28.90
C ASP A 108 -12.38 18.95 29.19
N ILE A 109 -13.04 19.65 28.27
CA ILE A 109 -13.40 21.07 28.44
C ILE A 109 -14.36 21.21 29.62
N PHE A 110 -15.38 20.34 29.72
CA PHE A 110 -16.32 20.34 30.83
C PHE A 110 -15.62 20.12 32.18
N LEU A 111 -14.76 19.09 32.28
CA LEU A 111 -13.99 18.81 33.50
C LEU A 111 -13.07 19.97 33.88
N LEU A 112 -12.37 20.57 32.92
CA LEU A 112 -11.51 21.72 33.16
C LEU A 112 -12.32 22.89 33.73
N LEU A 113 -13.47 23.22 33.12
CA LEU A 113 -14.35 24.29 33.59
C LEU A 113 -14.86 24.03 35.00
N VAL A 114 -15.26 22.79 35.31
CA VAL A 114 -15.73 22.40 36.66
C VAL A 114 -14.61 22.55 37.70
N LEU A 115 -13.40 22.04 37.41
CA LEU A 115 -12.25 22.15 38.33
C LEU A 115 -11.85 23.60 38.55
N VAL A 116 -11.84 24.42 37.51
CA VAL A 116 -11.53 25.85 37.59
C VAL A 116 -12.60 26.61 38.36
N ALA A 117 -13.89 26.35 38.10
CA ALA A 117 -15.00 26.98 38.81
C ALA A 117 -15.01 26.59 40.30
N ALA A 118 -14.78 25.33 40.62
CA ALA A 118 -14.65 24.83 41.98
C ALA A 118 -13.44 25.48 42.68
N THR A 119 -12.29 25.56 42.01
CA THR A 119 -11.10 26.25 42.53
C THR A 119 -11.39 27.73 42.78
N ARG A 120 -12.07 28.42 41.86
CA ARG A 120 -12.45 29.84 42.01
C ARG A 120 -13.35 30.05 43.21
N LYS A 121 -14.34 29.18 43.42
CA LYS A 121 -15.29 29.27 44.52
C LYS A 121 -14.64 28.97 45.88
N LEU A 122 -13.69 28.03 45.93
CA LEU A 122 -13.08 27.57 47.17
C LEU A 122 -11.82 28.37 47.57
N LEU A 123 -11.01 28.81 46.62
CA LEU A 123 -9.69 29.41 46.85
C LEU A 123 -9.52 30.82 46.23
N GLY A 124 -10.53 31.31 45.51
CA GLY A 124 -10.54 32.64 44.90
C GLY A 124 -9.93 32.71 43.50
N PHE A 125 -9.93 33.93 42.93
CA PHE A 125 -9.58 34.16 41.52
C PHE A 125 -8.12 33.82 41.18
N LYS A 126 -7.16 34.17 42.05
CA LYS A 126 -5.73 33.91 41.81
C LYS A 126 -5.42 32.41 41.69
N ALA A 127 -6.03 31.58 42.54
CA ALA A 127 -5.88 30.13 42.49
C ALA A 127 -6.55 29.53 41.25
N ALA A 128 -7.69 30.09 40.82
CA ALA A 128 -8.35 29.68 39.59
C ALA A 128 -7.52 30.00 38.34
N ALA A 129 -6.89 31.18 38.28
CA ALA A 129 -5.98 31.53 37.19
C ALA A 129 -4.78 30.57 37.10
N LEU A 130 -4.20 30.21 38.25
CA LEU A 130 -3.14 29.20 38.34
C LEU A 130 -3.64 27.81 37.88
N ALA A 131 -4.86 27.41 38.28
CA ALA A 131 -5.47 26.15 37.85
C ALA A 131 -5.69 26.10 36.34
N ILE A 132 -6.18 27.18 35.73
CA ILE A 132 -6.33 27.30 34.26
C ILE A 132 -4.98 27.10 33.60
N ALA A 133 -3.94 27.83 34.04
CA ALA A 133 -2.61 27.74 33.46
C ALA A 133 -2.00 26.33 33.61
N ALA A 134 -2.16 25.70 34.79
CA ALA A 134 -1.66 24.36 35.05
C ALA A 134 -2.40 23.29 34.23
N LEU A 135 -3.73 23.36 34.14
CA LEU A 135 -4.53 22.39 33.39
C LEU A 135 -4.35 22.55 31.88
N LEU A 136 -4.42 23.76 31.33
CA LEU A 136 -4.22 23.97 29.88
C LEU A 136 -2.83 23.49 29.40
N THR A 137 -1.81 23.60 30.26
CA THR A 137 -0.45 23.17 29.91
C THR A 137 -0.24 21.68 30.10
N ALA A 138 -0.70 21.09 31.22
CA ALA A 138 -0.35 19.73 31.61
C ALA A 138 -1.43 18.66 31.42
N TYR A 139 -2.68 19.03 31.10
CA TYR A 139 -3.81 18.08 31.08
C TYR A 139 -3.60 16.86 30.17
N HIS A 140 -3.05 17.08 28.99
CA HIS A 140 -2.77 16.03 28.01
C HIS A 140 -1.36 15.42 28.15
N GLU A 141 -0.59 15.80 29.18
CA GLU A 141 0.76 15.28 29.38
C GLU A 141 0.74 13.94 30.12
N PRO A 142 1.63 13.01 29.74
CA PRO A 142 1.61 11.66 30.30
C PRO A 142 1.87 11.67 31.81
N GLY A 143 1.02 10.95 32.54
CA GLY A 143 1.13 10.81 34.00
C GLY A 143 0.61 12.00 34.80
N MET A 144 -0.09 12.96 34.19
CA MET A 144 -0.67 14.07 34.94
C MET A 144 -1.69 13.56 35.99
N PRO A 145 -1.52 13.89 37.28
CA PRO A 145 -2.38 13.35 38.35
C PRO A 145 -3.71 14.11 38.48
N THR A 146 -4.46 14.29 37.39
CA THR A 146 -5.76 15.01 37.36
C THR A 146 -6.72 14.54 38.45
N ALA A 147 -6.93 13.22 38.56
CA ALA A 147 -7.84 12.61 39.52
C ALA A 147 -7.42 12.87 40.97
N LEU A 148 -6.11 12.83 41.27
CA LEU A 148 -5.60 13.14 42.61
C LEU A 148 -5.75 14.63 42.94
N LEU A 149 -5.54 15.52 41.97
CA LEU A 149 -5.78 16.96 42.17
C LEU A 149 -7.28 17.26 42.35
N ALA A 150 -8.14 16.62 41.57
CA ALA A 150 -9.59 16.73 41.69
C ALA A 150 -10.09 16.23 43.05
N THR A 151 -9.57 15.09 43.53
CA THR A 151 -9.92 14.56 44.86
C THR A 151 -9.42 15.46 45.99
N LEU A 152 -8.20 16.04 45.89
CA LEU A 152 -7.76 17.07 46.83
C LEU A 152 -8.69 18.28 46.83
N LEU A 153 -9.12 18.75 45.65
CA LEU A 153 -10.07 19.85 45.55
C LEU A 153 -11.44 19.50 46.16
N LEU A 154 -11.90 18.26 46.03
CA LEU A 154 -13.16 17.78 46.61
C LEU A 154 -13.07 17.61 48.14
N LEU A 155 -11.91 17.24 48.67
CA LEU A 155 -11.69 17.10 50.10
C LEU A 155 -11.68 18.46 50.84
N LEU A 156 -11.40 19.57 50.16
CA LEU A 156 -11.42 20.92 50.74
C LEU A 156 -12.76 21.29 51.41
N PRO A 157 -13.92 21.27 50.71
CA PRO A 157 -15.20 21.56 51.33
C PRO A 157 -15.60 20.49 52.37
N LEU A 158 -15.26 19.21 52.16
CA LEU A 158 -15.51 18.16 53.16
C LEU A 158 -14.75 18.42 54.47
N ALA A 159 -13.51 18.92 54.38
CA ALA A 159 -12.70 19.26 55.55
C ALA A 159 -13.30 20.42 56.36
N VAL A 160 -14.06 21.31 55.71
CA VAL A 160 -14.75 22.43 56.36
C VAL A 160 -16.04 21.96 57.07
N ILE A 161 -16.78 21.02 56.46
CA ILE A 161 -18.11 20.59 56.95
C ILE A 161 -18.00 19.45 57.99
N ALA A 162 -17.02 18.55 57.83
CA ALA A 162 -16.94 17.33 58.64
C ALA A 162 -16.69 17.63 60.13
N ARG A 163 -17.44 16.96 61.02
CA ARG A 163 -17.27 17.01 62.48
C ARG A 163 -17.05 15.60 63.08
N GLY A 164 -16.50 15.54 64.29
CA GLY A 164 -16.32 14.29 65.05
C GLY A 164 -15.48 13.22 64.32
N ARG A 165 -15.97 11.97 64.29
CA ARG A 165 -15.27 10.83 63.65
C ARG A 165 -15.11 11.00 62.13
N ILE A 166 -16.05 11.65 61.46
CA ILE A 166 -16.01 11.91 60.02
C ILE A 166 -14.83 12.83 59.68
N ARG A 167 -14.56 13.85 60.50
CA ARG A 167 -13.41 14.74 60.32
C ARG A 167 -12.08 13.97 60.42
N ARG A 168 -12.00 12.98 61.33
CA ARG A 168 -10.83 12.11 61.43
C ARG A 168 -10.65 11.27 60.15
N GLY A 169 -11.75 10.73 59.60
CA GLY A 169 -11.74 10.04 58.31
C GLY A 169 -11.28 10.94 57.15
N VAL A 170 -11.82 12.16 57.04
CA VAL A 170 -11.40 13.15 56.03
C VAL A 170 -9.92 13.55 56.20
N GLY A 171 -9.44 13.67 57.44
CA GLY A 171 -8.03 13.91 57.73
C GLY A 171 -7.13 12.77 57.25
N VAL A 172 -7.49 11.50 57.51
CA VAL A 172 -6.75 10.33 57.02
C VAL A 172 -6.78 10.26 55.49
N ALA A 173 -7.97 10.41 54.89
CA ALA A 173 -8.13 10.42 53.44
C ALA A 173 -7.26 11.53 52.81
N THR A 174 -7.29 12.73 53.37
CA THR A 174 -6.41 13.84 52.98
C THR A 174 -4.95 13.44 53.01
N THR A 175 -4.46 12.88 54.13
CA THR A 175 -3.04 12.54 54.26
C THR A 175 -2.64 11.49 53.22
N LEU A 176 -3.46 10.46 53.01
CA LEU A 176 -3.22 9.44 51.99
C LEU A 176 -3.24 10.03 50.58
N THR A 177 -4.23 10.86 50.24
CA THR A 177 -4.32 11.52 48.93
C THR A 177 -3.16 12.49 48.70
N CYS A 178 -2.72 13.23 49.73
CA CYS A 178 -1.53 14.09 49.63
C CYS A 178 -0.27 13.27 49.38
N ILE A 179 -0.06 12.16 50.09
CA ILE A 179 1.10 11.28 49.87
C ILE A 179 1.06 10.71 48.44
N ALA A 180 -0.09 10.18 48.02
CA ALA A 180 -0.28 9.67 46.66
C ALA A 180 -0.05 10.76 45.61
N ALA A 181 -0.55 11.98 45.83
CA ALA A 181 -0.36 13.12 44.95
C ALA A 181 1.11 13.53 44.87
N VAL A 182 1.85 13.55 45.98
CA VAL A 182 3.30 13.85 45.98
C VAL A 182 4.07 12.80 45.19
N LEU A 183 3.80 11.52 45.41
CA LEU A 183 4.45 10.43 44.66
C LEU A 183 4.14 10.53 43.16
N ALA A 184 2.87 10.77 42.80
CA ALA A 184 2.45 10.93 41.42
C ALA A 184 3.05 12.20 40.78
N LEU A 185 3.15 13.31 41.51
CA LEU A 185 3.78 14.54 41.04
C LEU A 185 5.29 14.37 40.82
N VAL A 186 5.97 13.59 41.66
CA VAL A 186 7.38 13.25 41.46
C VAL A 186 7.54 12.41 40.20
N ALA A 187 6.73 11.36 40.01
CA ALA A 187 6.76 10.54 38.81
C ALA A 187 6.45 11.36 37.54
N PHE A 188 5.41 12.21 37.60
CA PHE A 188 5.03 13.14 36.54
C PHE A 188 6.16 14.12 36.20
N SER A 189 6.82 14.68 37.22
CA SER A 189 7.93 15.61 37.04
C SER A 189 9.13 14.92 36.40
N ILE A 190 9.53 13.73 36.88
CA ILE A 190 10.64 12.95 36.31
C ILE A 190 10.36 12.67 34.83
N SER A 191 9.15 12.21 34.50
CA SER A 191 8.77 11.91 33.12
C SER A 191 8.81 13.16 32.23
N ASN A 192 8.20 14.27 32.66
CA ASN A 192 8.17 15.49 31.86
C ASN A 192 9.53 16.18 31.74
N PHE A 193 10.39 16.15 32.75
CA PHE A 193 11.77 16.64 32.62
C PHE A 193 12.59 15.75 31.69
N ARG A 194 12.41 14.43 31.74
CA ARG A 194 13.04 13.51 30.77
C ARG A 194 12.62 13.87 29.35
N LEU A 195 11.33 14.07 29.09
CA LEU A 195 10.81 14.47 27.78
C LEU A 195 11.23 15.89 27.36
N ALA A 196 11.40 16.81 28.31
CA ALA A 196 11.89 18.16 28.04
C ALA A 196 13.39 18.19 27.69
N ILE A 197 14.21 17.34 28.31
CA ILE A 197 15.64 17.26 27.98
C ILE A 197 15.85 16.41 26.72
N TYR A 198 15.19 15.25 26.66
CA TYR A 198 15.30 14.26 25.59
C TYR A 198 13.91 13.95 25.00
N PRO A 199 13.46 14.72 24.00
CA PRO A 199 12.19 14.45 23.33
C PRO A 199 12.15 13.09 22.63
N SER A 200 13.30 12.47 22.34
CA SER A 200 13.40 11.10 21.82
C SER A 200 12.84 10.03 22.78
N LEU A 201 12.48 10.39 24.02
CA LEU A 201 11.83 9.49 24.97
C LEU A 201 10.29 9.47 24.87
N GLU A 202 9.68 10.25 23.96
CA GLU A 202 8.22 10.24 23.75
C GLU A 202 7.68 8.88 23.34
N ARG A 203 8.51 8.04 22.70
CA ARG A 203 8.24 6.62 22.44
C ARG A 203 9.41 5.76 22.91
N SER A 204 9.11 4.49 23.20
CA SER A 204 10.11 3.51 23.63
C SER A 204 11.04 3.05 22.52
N SER A 205 10.59 3.14 21.26
CA SER A 205 11.35 2.74 20.08
C SER A 205 10.95 3.61 18.88
N VAL A 206 11.91 3.81 17.98
CA VAL A 206 11.64 4.39 16.66
C VAL A 206 10.94 3.32 15.83
N GLY A 207 9.73 3.60 15.36
CA GLY A 207 9.11 2.71 14.37
C GLY A 207 9.81 2.89 13.03
N VAL A 208 9.86 1.84 12.21
CA VAL A 208 10.38 1.92 10.85
C VAL A 208 9.24 1.62 9.90
N TYR A 209 8.98 2.55 8.99
CA TYR A 209 8.10 2.37 7.86
C TYR A 209 8.87 1.66 6.76
N ASP A 210 8.48 0.44 6.46
CA ASP A 210 9.06 -0.27 5.35
C ASP A 210 8.25 0.02 4.08
N TYR A 211 8.84 0.84 3.20
CA TYR A 211 8.25 1.13 1.90
C TYR A 211 8.24 -0.13 1.00
N ALA A 212 9.19 -1.07 1.18
CA ALA A 212 9.35 -2.24 0.33
C ALA A 212 8.30 -3.33 0.58
N THR A 213 7.88 -3.56 1.83
CA THR A 213 6.83 -4.56 2.12
C THR A 213 5.45 -4.13 1.65
N GLN A 214 5.16 -2.82 1.56
CA GLN A 214 3.91 -2.34 0.96
C GLN A 214 3.95 -2.46 -0.58
N LEU A 215 5.10 -2.17 -1.19
CA LEU A 215 5.37 -2.41 -2.62
C LEU A 215 5.17 -3.89 -2.98
N ASP A 216 5.68 -4.82 -2.17
CA ASP A 216 5.57 -6.27 -2.41
C ASP A 216 4.16 -6.80 -2.06
N HIS A 217 3.46 -6.26 -1.06
CA HIS A 217 2.07 -6.66 -0.78
C HIS A 217 1.10 -6.22 -1.89
N ASN A 218 1.24 -5.00 -2.38
CA ASN A 218 0.42 -4.48 -3.48
C ASN A 218 0.78 -5.20 -4.80
N ALA A 219 2.07 -5.38 -5.10
CA ALA A 219 2.51 -6.14 -6.27
C ALA A 219 2.07 -7.61 -6.21
N ARG A 220 2.12 -8.26 -5.03
CA ARG A 220 1.60 -9.63 -4.85
C ARG A 220 0.09 -9.70 -4.89
N SER A 221 -0.66 -8.68 -4.46
CA SER A 221 -2.12 -8.67 -4.61
C SER A 221 -2.53 -8.56 -6.08
N VAL A 222 -1.90 -7.66 -6.83
CA VAL A 222 -2.12 -7.50 -8.29
C VAL A 222 -1.60 -8.71 -9.05
N ALA A 223 -0.45 -9.27 -8.66
CA ALA A 223 0.05 -10.51 -9.26
C ALA A 223 -0.81 -11.71 -8.87
N SER A 224 -1.39 -11.78 -7.68
CA SER A 224 -2.31 -12.86 -7.29
C SER A 224 -3.63 -12.75 -8.04
N ASP A 225 -4.15 -11.54 -8.29
CA ASP A 225 -5.33 -11.31 -9.12
C ASP A 225 -5.04 -11.63 -10.60
N LEU A 226 -3.88 -11.22 -11.13
CA LEU A 226 -3.42 -11.58 -12.48
C LEU A 226 -3.07 -13.08 -12.62
N ILE A 227 -2.60 -13.73 -11.55
CA ILE A 227 -2.35 -15.18 -11.51
C ILE A 227 -3.68 -15.91 -11.39
N LEU A 228 -4.68 -15.42 -10.66
CA LEU A 228 -6.01 -16.03 -10.61
C LEU A 228 -6.73 -15.88 -11.97
N GLU A 229 -6.55 -14.74 -12.64
CA GLU A 229 -7.11 -14.47 -13.97
C GLU A 229 -6.36 -15.23 -15.08
N SER A 230 -5.02 -15.39 -14.97
CA SER A 230 -4.22 -16.20 -15.90
C SER A 230 -4.29 -17.70 -15.64
N THR A 231 -4.51 -18.16 -14.40
CA THR A 231 -4.74 -19.58 -14.09
C THR A 231 -6.17 -20.01 -14.40
N ALA A 232 -7.15 -19.11 -14.31
CA ALA A 232 -8.46 -19.30 -14.93
C ALA A 232 -8.36 -19.41 -16.47
N ALA A 233 -7.36 -18.76 -17.09
CA ALA A 233 -7.04 -18.89 -18.51
C ALA A 233 -6.07 -20.05 -18.85
N MET A 234 -5.42 -20.69 -17.85
CA MET A 234 -4.44 -21.77 -18.01
C MET A 234 -4.87 -23.10 -17.35
N ALA A 235 -6.15 -23.48 -17.49
CA ALA A 235 -6.50 -24.89 -17.43
C ALA A 235 -5.76 -25.66 -18.57
N PRO A 236 -5.34 -26.92 -18.35
CA PRO A 236 -4.29 -27.54 -19.17
C PRO A 236 -4.78 -27.85 -20.58
N ARG A 237 -4.38 -27.02 -21.54
CA ARG A 237 -4.32 -27.38 -22.96
C ARG A 237 -2.98 -28.06 -23.21
N ALA A 238 -2.97 -29.39 -23.15
CA ALA A 238 -1.88 -30.19 -23.69
C ALA A 238 -2.44 -31.24 -24.67
N ALA A 239 -1.82 -31.25 -25.86
CA ALA A 239 -1.91 -32.20 -26.97
C ALA A 239 -3.10 -32.08 -27.95
N VAL A 240 -2.95 -31.20 -28.95
CA VAL A 240 -3.31 -31.53 -30.35
C VAL A 240 -2.17 -31.07 -31.25
N GLU A 241 -1.48 -32.04 -31.83
CA GLU A 241 -0.57 -31.85 -32.95
C GLU A 241 -1.32 -32.25 -34.24
N GLY A 242 -1.40 -31.33 -35.22
CA GLY A 242 -1.64 -31.68 -36.62
C GLY A 242 -2.94 -31.21 -37.30
N LYS A 243 -3.08 -29.92 -37.63
CA LYS A 243 -2.99 -29.40 -39.02
C LYS A 243 -3.30 -27.90 -39.10
N MET A 244 -2.44 -27.23 -39.84
CA MET A 244 -2.40 -25.78 -40.09
C MET A 244 -3.59 -25.31 -40.95
N LEU A 245 -4.29 -24.27 -40.50
CA LEU A 245 -4.67 -23.06 -41.26
C LEU A 245 -5.66 -22.19 -40.45
N ALA A 246 -5.10 -21.50 -39.46
CA ALA A 246 -5.49 -20.16 -39.03
C ALA A 246 -4.45 -19.77 -37.98
N ALA A 247 -3.45 -18.99 -38.39
CA ALA A 247 -2.53 -18.38 -37.44
C ALA A 247 -3.35 -17.37 -36.61
N GLU A 248 -3.97 -17.85 -35.55
CA GLU A 248 -4.36 -17.01 -34.44
C GLU A 248 -3.05 -16.47 -33.89
N ALA A 249 -2.85 -15.16 -34.07
CA ALA A 249 -1.66 -14.48 -33.61
C ALA A 249 -1.42 -14.85 -32.13
N PRO A 250 -0.17 -15.11 -31.69
CA PRO A 250 0.11 -15.33 -30.28
C PRO A 250 -0.51 -14.20 -29.46
N PRO A 251 -0.95 -14.43 -28.21
CA PRO A 251 -1.40 -13.35 -27.35
C PRO A 251 -0.31 -12.29 -27.37
N ARG A 252 -0.64 -11.16 -28.01
CA ARG A 252 0.31 -10.10 -28.32
C ARG A 252 0.79 -9.61 -26.96
N ASN A 253 2.05 -9.92 -26.61
CA ASN A 253 2.73 -9.36 -25.44
C ASN A 253 2.29 -7.91 -25.36
N GLN A 254 1.52 -7.56 -24.32
CA GLN A 254 1.19 -6.16 -24.06
C GLN A 254 2.55 -5.48 -23.91
N GLN A 255 3.00 -4.81 -24.97
CA GLN A 255 4.23 -4.05 -24.93
C GLN A 255 4.09 -3.09 -23.76
N ASN A 256 5.00 -3.20 -22.80
CA ASN A 256 4.98 -2.38 -21.62
C ASN A 256 4.93 -0.92 -22.08
N ALA A 257 3.88 -0.17 -21.71
CA ALA A 257 3.75 1.21 -22.16
C ALA A 257 4.81 2.12 -21.51
N TYR A 258 5.47 1.64 -20.45
CA TYR A 258 6.50 2.35 -19.69
C TYR A 258 7.91 1.84 -20.02
N LEU A 259 8.23 1.79 -21.32
CA LEU A 259 9.59 1.50 -21.78
C LEU A 259 10.53 2.66 -21.46
N LEU A 260 11.78 2.33 -21.18
CA LEU A 260 12.89 3.26 -20.98
C LEU A 260 13.93 3.04 -22.08
N ASP A 261 14.48 4.13 -22.60
CA ASP A 261 15.62 4.13 -23.52
C ASP A 261 16.95 4.05 -22.74
N GLU A 262 18.05 3.62 -23.38
CA GLU A 262 19.37 3.54 -22.75
C GLU A 262 19.89 4.92 -22.32
N THR A 263 19.41 5.99 -22.98
CA THR A 263 19.75 7.38 -22.67
C THR A 263 18.87 8.00 -21.59
N ASP A 264 17.77 7.34 -21.20
CA ASP A 264 16.83 7.88 -20.23
C ASP A 264 17.41 7.78 -18.81
N ARG A 265 17.59 8.94 -18.19
CA ARG A 265 18.10 9.05 -16.83
C ARG A 265 16.94 9.11 -15.84
N VAL A 266 16.40 7.95 -15.48
CA VAL A 266 15.33 7.89 -14.48
C VAL A 266 15.86 8.40 -13.15
N GLN A 267 15.14 9.34 -12.56
CA GLN A 267 15.51 9.95 -11.30
C GLN A 267 15.18 8.97 -10.17
N THR A 268 16.16 8.65 -9.32
CA THR A 268 15.95 7.84 -8.11
C THR A 268 15.24 8.63 -7.01
N GLY A 269 15.25 9.96 -7.13
CA GLY A 269 14.61 10.89 -6.21
C GLY A 269 15.40 11.06 -4.91
N PRO A 270 14.92 11.88 -3.96
CA PRO A 270 15.49 11.86 -2.62
C PRO A 270 15.06 10.56 -1.92
N GLY A 271 15.95 9.96 -1.13
CA GLY A 271 15.59 8.77 -0.36
C GLY A 271 14.47 9.10 0.64
N ALA A 272 13.52 8.18 0.79
CA ALA A 272 12.32 8.42 1.59
C ALA A 272 12.61 8.18 3.09
N PRO A 273 12.31 9.14 3.99
CA PRO A 273 12.53 8.95 5.41
C PRO A 273 11.64 7.83 5.95
N ASN A 274 12.22 6.82 6.57
CA ASN A 274 11.52 5.63 7.03
C ASN A 274 11.18 5.66 8.53
N TRP A 275 11.54 6.72 9.26
CA TRP A 275 11.26 6.79 10.70
C TRP A 275 9.76 7.07 10.96
N LEU A 276 9.22 6.42 11.98
CA LEU A 276 7.86 6.61 12.47
C LEU A 276 7.88 7.10 13.92
N TRP A 277 7.28 8.26 14.13
CA TRP A 277 7.08 8.86 15.44
C TRP A 277 5.63 9.29 15.61
N ASN A 278 5.38 10.43 16.26
CA ASN A 278 4.06 11.03 16.36
C ASN A 278 3.52 11.38 14.98
N SER A 279 2.24 11.12 14.77
CA SER A 279 1.57 11.35 13.49
C SER A 279 0.29 12.16 13.65
N VAL A 280 -0.01 12.95 12.63
CA VAL A 280 -1.28 13.66 12.47
C VAL A 280 -1.95 13.12 11.22
N THR A 281 -3.21 12.71 11.33
CA THR A 281 -3.98 12.23 10.18
C THR A 281 -4.89 13.34 9.67
N LEU A 282 -4.84 13.57 8.36
CA LEU A 282 -5.61 14.57 7.63
C LEU A 282 -6.47 13.82 6.61
N GLN A 283 -7.78 13.92 6.70
CA GLN A 283 -8.69 13.19 5.82
C GLN A 283 -9.80 14.12 5.29
N SER A 284 -10.18 13.90 4.04
CA SER A 284 -11.34 14.52 3.40
C SER A 284 -12.08 13.46 2.61
N ALA A 285 -13.33 13.22 2.97
CA ALA A 285 -14.23 12.33 2.22
C ALA A 285 -14.90 13.07 1.05
N SER A 286 -14.95 14.40 1.12
CA SER A 286 -15.43 15.26 0.05
C SER A 286 -14.34 15.55 -1.00
N PRO A 287 -14.73 15.82 -2.26
CA PRO A 287 -13.81 16.20 -3.33
C PRO A 287 -12.96 17.42 -2.98
N VAL A 288 -11.64 17.28 -3.13
CA VAL A 288 -10.64 18.31 -2.90
C VAL A 288 -10.27 18.98 -4.23
N PRO A 289 -10.48 20.29 -4.38
CA PRO A 289 -10.14 20.99 -5.61
C PRO A 289 -8.62 21.09 -5.78
N GLN A 290 -8.18 21.21 -7.04
CA GLN A 290 -6.76 21.37 -7.40
C GLN A 290 -6.06 22.52 -6.63
N ALA A 291 -6.77 23.61 -6.34
CA ALA A 291 -6.22 24.79 -5.67
C ALA A 291 -6.26 24.71 -4.12
N ALA A 292 -6.71 23.59 -3.54
CA ALA A 292 -6.78 23.44 -2.09
C ALA A 292 -5.38 23.43 -1.46
N SER A 293 -5.22 24.19 -0.39
CA SER A 293 -4.00 24.25 0.41
C SER A 293 -4.26 23.76 1.84
N LEU A 294 -3.28 23.03 2.37
CA LEU A 294 -3.21 22.62 3.76
C LEU A 294 -2.34 23.62 4.51
N SER A 295 -2.76 23.97 5.71
CA SER A 295 -1.95 24.77 6.63
C SER A 295 -1.73 24.01 7.94
N VAL A 296 -0.49 24.02 8.44
CA VAL A 296 -0.10 23.32 9.66
C VAL A 296 0.68 24.27 10.55
N MET A 297 0.23 24.41 11.79
CA MET A 297 0.87 25.23 12.82
C MET A 297 1.64 24.33 13.78
N TYR A 298 2.97 24.45 13.76
CA TYR A 298 3.87 23.65 14.59
C TYR A 298 4.33 24.40 15.84
N SER A 299 4.47 23.66 16.93
CA SER A 299 5.26 24.02 18.10
C SER A 299 6.67 23.46 17.91
N PRO A 300 7.70 24.32 17.80
CA PRO A 300 9.09 23.88 17.69
C PRO A 300 9.57 23.21 19.00
N PRO A 301 10.67 22.43 18.97
CA PRO A 301 11.12 21.66 20.12
C PRO A 301 11.36 22.51 21.36
N TRP A 302 12.01 23.67 21.22
CA TRP A 302 12.28 24.55 22.36
C TRP A 302 11.00 25.04 23.05
N LEU A 303 9.93 25.29 22.29
CA LEU A 303 8.65 25.74 22.83
C LEU A 303 7.95 24.59 23.55
N THR A 304 7.97 23.38 22.98
CA THR A 304 7.45 22.17 23.63
C THR A 304 8.21 21.85 24.92
N ARG A 305 9.55 22.03 24.93
CA ARG A 305 10.37 21.87 26.14
C ARG A 305 9.98 22.87 27.23
N LEU A 306 9.86 24.15 26.87
CA LEU A 306 9.42 25.20 27.80
C LEU A 306 8.01 24.90 28.32
N TRP A 307 7.10 24.45 27.45
CA TRP A 307 5.74 24.07 27.80
C TRP A 307 5.71 22.95 28.84
N ARG A 308 6.50 21.88 28.65
CA ARG A 308 6.61 20.77 29.60
C ARG A 308 7.16 21.22 30.96
N VAL A 309 8.24 22.01 30.96
CA VAL A 309 8.84 22.56 32.19
C VAL A 309 7.85 23.45 32.93
N LEU A 310 7.19 24.36 32.20
CA LEU A 310 6.19 25.26 32.77
C LEU A 310 4.98 24.48 33.30
N GLY A 311 4.53 23.44 32.59
CA GLY A 311 3.47 22.53 33.03
C GLY A 311 3.81 21.87 34.37
N VAL A 312 5.03 21.36 34.52
CA VAL A 312 5.52 20.80 35.80
C VAL A 312 5.52 21.86 36.92
N LEU A 313 6.09 23.04 36.67
CA LEU A 313 6.17 24.09 37.69
C LEU A 313 4.78 24.60 38.11
N LEU A 314 3.86 24.80 37.16
CA LEU A 314 2.51 25.27 37.41
C LEU A 314 1.66 24.21 38.13
N THR A 315 1.78 22.94 37.75
CA THR A 315 1.09 21.83 38.44
C THR A 315 1.60 21.63 39.86
N LEU A 316 2.91 21.69 40.09
CA LEU A 316 3.50 21.65 41.43
C LEU A 316 3.02 22.84 42.28
N ALA A 317 2.98 24.05 41.70
CA ALA A 317 2.46 25.23 42.38
C ALA A 317 0.98 25.09 42.74
N TYR A 318 0.15 24.63 41.79
CA TYR A 318 -1.28 24.42 42.01
C TYR A 318 -1.54 23.35 43.07
N ALA A 319 -0.86 22.20 43.00
CA ALA A 319 -0.94 21.15 44.00
C ALA A 319 -0.48 21.63 45.38
N GLY A 320 0.59 22.42 45.43
CA GLY A 320 1.07 23.06 46.66
C GLY A 320 0.04 24.00 47.29
N VAL A 321 -0.67 24.78 46.47
CA VAL A 321 -1.79 25.62 46.93
C VAL A 321 -2.92 24.78 47.50
N LEU A 322 -3.37 23.73 46.79
CA LEU A 322 -4.41 22.81 47.27
C LEU A 322 -4.03 22.16 48.59
N MET A 323 -2.86 21.50 48.66
CA MET A 323 -2.38 20.83 49.87
C MET A 323 -2.20 21.81 51.04
N SER A 324 -1.67 23.01 50.79
CA SER A 324 -1.48 24.00 51.86
C SER A 324 -2.80 24.55 52.40
N ALA A 325 -3.79 24.76 51.53
CA ALA A 325 -5.13 25.18 51.94
C ALA A 325 -5.81 24.08 52.77
N LEU A 326 -5.67 22.83 52.35
CA LEU A 326 -6.29 21.68 53.02
C LEU A 326 -5.64 21.37 54.38
N VAL A 327 -4.32 21.50 54.49
CA VAL A 327 -3.62 21.40 55.78
C VAL A 327 -4.01 22.55 56.71
N ARG A 328 -4.19 23.78 56.19
CA ARG A 328 -4.64 24.93 56.99
C ARG A 328 -6.05 24.75 57.51
N THR A 329 -7.00 24.30 56.69
CA THR A 329 -8.39 24.06 57.12
C THR A 329 -8.49 22.93 58.15
N LEU A 330 -7.67 21.88 58.01
CA LEU A 330 -7.62 20.81 59.00
C LEU A 330 -7.01 21.24 60.33
N ARG A 331 -5.94 22.05 60.32
CA ARG A 331 -5.26 22.56 61.53
C ARG A 331 -6.05 23.65 62.25
N ASN A 332 -6.59 24.60 61.50
CA ASN A 332 -7.34 25.74 62.02
C ASN A 332 -8.81 25.55 61.63
N PRO A 333 -9.63 24.84 62.44
CA PRO A 333 -11.05 24.77 62.17
C PRO A 333 -11.63 26.18 62.14
N PRO A 334 -12.59 26.48 61.24
CA PRO A 334 -13.37 27.69 61.38
C PRO A 334 -13.99 27.70 62.77
N ALA A 335 -13.88 28.84 63.48
CA ALA A 335 -14.55 29.05 64.75
C ALA A 335 -16.02 28.69 64.57
N ALA A 336 -16.53 27.81 65.42
CA ALA A 336 -17.94 27.43 65.38
C ALA A 336 -18.76 28.70 65.59
N THR A 337 -19.36 29.23 64.52
CA THR A 337 -20.51 30.12 64.67
C THR A 337 -21.64 29.26 65.21
N ASP A 338 -22.15 29.65 66.37
CA ASP A 338 -23.26 28.99 67.06
C ASP A 338 -24.45 28.83 66.11
N PRO A 339 -24.99 27.60 65.94
CA PRO A 339 -26.18 27.39 65.16
C PRO A 339 -27.39 27.40 66.09
N THR A 340 -27.95 28.58 66.37
CA THR A 340 -29.36 28.68 66.77
C THR A 340 -30.18 29.13 65.56
N ALA A 341 -30.43 28.20 64.63
CA ALA A 341 -31.53 28.30 63.67
C ALA A 341 -31.81 26.91 63.06
N SER A 342 -32.84 26.27 63.62
CA SER A 342 -33.85 25.43 62.96
C SER A 342 -33.45 24.47 61.83
N GLY A 343 -33.56 23.18 62.15
CA GLY A 343 -34.44 22.26 61.42
C GLY A 343 -34.10 21.93 59.97
N ALA A 344 -33.15 21.01 59.77
CA ALA A 344 -33.14 20.16 58.59
C ALA A 344 -32.70 18.75 58.98
N THR A 345 -33.59 17.80 58.69
CA THR A 345 -33.50 16.37 58.96
C THR A 345 -32.20 15.74 58.48
N ALA A 346 -31.54 15.03 59.39
CA ALA A 346 -30.42 14.15 59.08
C ALA A 346 -30.91 12.94 58.27
N VAL A 347 -30.44 12.80 57.02
CA VAL A 347 -30.50 11.54 56.28
C VAL A 347 -29.18 10.80 56.52
N PRO A 348 -29.18 9.54 57.00
CA PRO A 348 -27.97 8.76 57.17
C PRO A 348 -27.58 8.14 55.82
N ALA A 349 -26.82 8.86 55.01
CA ALA A 349 -26.16 8.31 53.82
C ALA A 349 -24.67 8.11 54.10
N ALA A 350 -24.35 7.28 55.09
CA ALA A 350 -22.99 7.13 55.64
C ALA A 350 -22.27 5.83 55.23
N SER A 351 -22.74 5.10 54.21
CA SER A 351 -22.09 3.85 53.76
C SER A 351 -21.78 3.78 52.26
N ALA A 352 -22.17 4.77 51.46
CA ALA A 352 -21.92 4.75 50.01
C ALA A 352 -20.62 5.46 49.58
N VAL A 353 -20.11 6.42 50.36
CA VAL A 353 -18.98 7.28 49.93
C VAL A 353 -17.61 6.63 50.15
N THR A 354 -17.50 5.65 51.06
CA THR A 354 -16.27 4.87 51.27
C THR A 354 -16.09 3.73 50.26
N LEU A 355 -17.16 3.26 49.60
CA LEU A 355 -17.09 2.17 48.61
C LEU A 355 -16.75 2.68 47.19
N VAL A 356 -17.13 3.92 46.86
CA VAL A 356 -16.85 4.53 45.54
C VAL A 356 -15.38 4.96 45.40
N LEU A 357 -14.70 5.30 46.50
CA LEU A 357 -13.27 5.67 46.50
C LEU A 357 -12.31 4.47 46.42
N THR A 358 -12.75 3.26 46.79
CA THR A 358 -11.99 2.01 46.62
C THR A 358 -12.28 1.32 45.27
N ALA A 359 -13.43 1.58 44.65
CA ALA A 359 -13.80 0.99 43.36
C ALA A 359 -13.08 1.64 42.14
N GLY A 360 -12.54 2.85 42.30
CA GLY A 360 -11.80 3.56 41.25
C GLY A 360 -10.38 3.03 40.95
N LEU A 361 -9.90 2.03 41.71
CA LEU A 361 -8.56 1.44 41.55
C LEU A 361 -8.57 0.04 40.90
N VAL A 362 -9.73 -0.50 40.49
CA VAL A 362 -9.83 -1.90 40.01
C VAL A 362 -10.34 -2.04 38.56
N PHE A 363 -10.76 -0.96 37.89
CA PHE A 363 -11.35 -1.04 36.54
C PHE A 363 -10.36 -0.76 35.38
N SER A 364 -9.16 -1.32 35.44
CA SER A 364 -8.19 -1.33 34.33
C SER A 364 -7.73 -2.76 34.04
N GLY A 365 -8.64 -3.61 33.55
CA GLY A 365 -8.34 -5.00 33.23
C GLY A 365 -9.54 -5.82 32.75
N LEU A 366 -10.25 -5.36 31.70
CA LEU A 366 -11.17 -6.24 30.97
C LEU A 366 -10.43 -6.87 29.77
N PRO A 367 -10.35 -8.21 29.67
CA PRO A 367 -9.86 -8.89 28.47
C PRO A 367 -10.89 -8.80 27.34
N GLN A 368 -10.39 -8.71 26.11
CA GLN A 368 -11.20 -8.70 24.87
C GLN A 368 -11.93 -10.04 24.66
N PRO A 369 -13.13 -10.05 24.07
CA PRO A 369 -13.77 -11.28 23.64
C PRO A 369 -13.00 -11.90 22.46
N ALA A 370 -12.52 -13.13 22.65
CA ALA A 370 -12.01 -13.96 21.58
C ALA A 370 -13.17 -14.40 20.67
N ALA A 371 -13.07 -14.09 19.37
CA ALA A 371 -14.01 -14.55 18.37
C ALA A 371 -13.71 -16.02 18.00
N ALA A 372 -14.67 -16.90 18.24
CA ALA A 372 -14.63 -18.28 17.76
C ALA A 372 -15.00 -18.33 16.28
N GLN A 373 -14.17 -18.98 15.46
CA GLN A 373 -14.44 -19.23 14.05
C GLN A 373 -15.44 -20.39 13.91
N ALA A 374 -16.52 -20.18 13.15
CA ALA A 374 -17.49 -21.22 12.82
C ALA A 374 -16.91 -22.16 11.75
N PHE A 375 -16.99 -23.47 12.01
CA PHE A 375 -16.56 -24.54 11.12
C PHE A 375 -17.79 -25.32 10.60
N PRO A 376 -17.86 -25.73 9.32
CA PRO A 376 -16.80 -25.67 8.29
C PRO A 376 -16.76 -24.37 7.46
N SER A 377 -15.56 -24.05 6.95
CA SER A 377 -15.33 -22.85 6.12
C SER A 377 -15.92 -23.01 4.71
N PRO A 378 -16.32 -21.91 4.05
CA PRO A 378 -16.84 -21.95 2.67
C PRO A 378 -15.86 -22.58 1.66
N GLN A 379 -14.55 -22.59 1.96
CA GLN A 379 -13.52 -23.24 1.14
C GLN A 379 -13.67 -24.78 1.11
N LEU A 380 -14.13 -25.40 2.21
CA LEU A 380 -14.38 -26.83 2.28
C LEU A 380 -15.57 -27.26 1.41
N LEU A 381 -16.57 -26.37 1.24
CA LEU A 381 -17.72 -26.63 0.40
C LEU A 381 -17.34 -26.59 -1.09
N SER A 382 -16.54 -25.61 -1.51
CA SER A 382 -16.05 -25.53 -2.89
C SER A 382 -15.15 -26.71 -3.26
N GLU A 383 -14.33 -27.20 -2.33
CA GLU A 383 -13.48 -28.37 -2.58
C GLU A 383 -14.31 -29.65 -2.79
N LEU A 384 -15.42 -29.79 -2.06
CA LEU A 384 -16.31 -30.95 -2.20
C LEU A 384 -17.05 -30.95 -3.54
N GLU A 385 -17.53 -29.79 -4.00
CA GLU A 385 -18.16 -29.61 -5.31
C GLU A 385 -17.20 -29.95 -6.45
N GLN A 386 -15.96 -29.45 -6.37
CA GLN A 386 -14.94 -29.65 -7.39
C GLN A 386 -14.54 -31.13 -7.54
N ARG A 387 -14.57 -31.92 -6.45
CA ARG A 387 -14.32 -33.37 -6.49
C ARG A 387 -15.48 -34.17 -7.10
N LEU A 388 -16.72 -33.72 -6.92
CA LEU A 388 -17.91 -34.43 -7.41
C LEU A 388 -18.15 -34.28 -8.92
N LEU A 389 -17.66 -33.19 -9.53
CA LEU A 389 -17.89 -32.84 -10.93
C LEU A 389 -16.69 -33.15 -11.87
N GLN A 390 -15.73 -33.97 -11.43
CA GLN A 390 -14.52 -34.23 -12.19
C GLN A 390 -14.79 -35.05 -13.48
N PRO A 391 -14.43 -34.54 -14.68
CA PRO A 391 -14.62 -35.27 -15.94
C PRO A 391 -13.69 -36.50 -16.06
N PRO A 392 -14.02 -37.49 -16.91
CA PRO A 392 -13.18 -38.67 -17.12
C PRO A 392 -11.84 -38.28 -17.78
N ALA A 393 -10.78 -39.03 -17.46
CA ALA A 393 -9.41 -38.72 -17.90
C ALA A 393 -9.19 -38.66 -19.42
N CYS A 394 -10.08 -39.26 -20.22
CA CYS A 394 -10.00 -39.24 -21.68
C CYS A 394 -10.66 -38.01 -22.33
N ALA A 395 -11.34 -37.15 -21.55
CA ALA A 395 -12.02 -35.98 -22.11
C ALA A 395 -11.00 -34.99 -22.69
N PRO A 396 -11.22 -34.41 -23.89
CA PRO A 396 -12.42 -34.49 -24.73
C PRO A 396 -12.43 -35.61 -25.79
N HIS A 397 -11.37 -36.42 -25.93
CA HIS A 397 -11.19 -37.41 -26.99
C HIS A 397 -11.51 -38.85 -26.54
N CYS A 398 -12.67 -39.06 -25.91
CA CYS A 398 -13.05 -40.37 -25.37
C CYS A 398 -13.56 -41.39 -26.41
N VAL A 399 -13.59 -41.05 -27.71
CA VAL A 399 -14.05 -41.95 -28.79
C VAL A 399 -13.13 -41.88 -29.99
N ALA A 400 -12.76 -43.03 -30.55
CA ALA A 400 -12.09 -43.15 -31.84
C ALA A 400 -12.96 -43.94 -32.83
N LEU A 401 -12.99 -43.51 -34.10
CA LEU A 401 -13.74 -44.17 -35.18
C LEU A 401 -12.77 -44.79 -36.18
N ASP A 402 -12.98 -46.06 -36.52
CA ASP A 402 -12.13 -46.85 -37.42
C ASP A 402 -12.95 -47.82 -38.28
N GLU A 403 -12.32 -48.46 -39.26
CA GLU A 403 -12.91 -49.46 -40.15
C GLU A 403 -14.20 -48.98 -40.86
N GLY A 404 -14.16 -47.77 -41.42
CA GLY A 404 -15.31 -47.20 -42.13
C GLY A 404 -15.63 -47.89 -43.46
N LEU A 405 -16.91 -48.11 -43.74
CA LEU A 405 -17.41 -48.62 -45.03
C LEU A 405 -18.55 -47.73 -45.55
N ILE A 406 -18.37 -47.19 -46.76
CA ILE A 406 -19.42 -46.44 -47.46
C ILE A 406 -19.92 -47.27 -48.63
N THR A 407 -21.22 -47.52 -48.64
CA THR A 407 -21.90 -48.23 -49.72
C THR A 407 -22.96 -47.33 -50.34
N THR A 408 -22.97 -47.25 -51.66
CA THR A 408 -23.99 -46.51 -52.41
C THR A 408 -24.68 -47.38 -53.45
N THR A 409 -26.00 -47.28 -53.50
CA THR A 409 -26.86 -47.79 -54.59
C THR A 409 -27.52 -46.60 -55.30
N ARG A 410 -28.38 -46.84 -56.30
CA ARG A 410 -29.13 -45.76 -56.99
C ARG A 410 -29.85 -44.78 -56.05
N GLN A 411 -30.42 -45.25 -54.94
CA GLN A 411 -31.31 -44.43 -54.09
C GLN A 411 -30.94 -44.45 -52.61
N THR A 412 -29.89 -45.17 -52.20
CA THR A 412 -29.51 -45.27 -50.79
C THR A 412 -28.02 -45.07 -50.59
N LEU A 413 -27.68 -44.33 -49.54
CA LEU A 413 -26.34 -44.21 -48.98
C LEU A 413 -26.34 -44.85 -47.59
N SER A 414 -25.38 -45.76 -47.38
CA SER A 414 -25.13 -46.38 -46.09
C SER A 414 -23.68 -46.19 -45.66
N ILE A 415 -23.48 -45.74 -44.43
CA ILE A 415 -22.19 -45.45 -43.80
C ILE A 415 -22.09 -46.28 -42.53
N GLY A 416 -21.16 -47.24 -42.49
CA GLY A 416 -20.85 -48.05 -41.30
C GLY A 416 -19.44 -47.78 -40.79
N PHE A 417 -19.22 -47.86 -39.47
CA PHE A 417 -17.88 -47.75 -38.86
C PHE A 417 -17.85 -48.37 -37.45
N SER A 418 -16.67 -48.78 -37.02
CA SER A 418 -16.38 -49.23 -35.66
C SER A 418 -16.05 -48.03 -34.77
N ALA A 419 -16.71 -47.90 -33.62
CA ALA A 419 -16.52 -46.82 -32.64
C ALA A 419 -16.00 -47.39 -31.31
N TYR A 420 -14.84 -46.92 -30.85
CA TYR A 420 -14.23 -47.36 -29.59
C TYR A 420 -14.37 -46.27 -28.54
N ALA A 421 -15.28 -46.47 -27.57
CA ALA A 421 -15.58 -45.52 -26.51
C ALA A 421 -14.83 -45.87 -25.21
N ALA A 422 -13.98 -44.97 -24.72
CA ALA A 422 -13.21 -45.13 -23.48
C ALA A 422 -14.00 -44.78 -22.20
N ALA A 423 -15.16 -44.11 -22.35
CA ALA A 423 -16.11 -43.76 -21.29
C ALA A 423 -17.53 -43.71 -21.88
N ASP A 424 -18.54 -43.52 -21.02
CA ASP A 424 -19.90 -43.20 -21.49
C ASP A 424 -19.89 -41.83 -22.18
N VAL A 425 -20.29 -41.80 -23.45
CA VAL A 425 -20.08 -40.66 -24.36
C VAL A 425 -21.29 -40.46 -25.27
N LEU A 426 -21.50 -39.21 -25.65
CA LEU A 426 -22.47 -38.83 -26.67
C LEU A 426 -21.72 -38.63 -28.00
N LEU A 427 -21.81 -39.62 -28.90
CA LEU A 427 -21.13 -39.60 -30.19
C LEU A 427 -21.90 -38.74 -31.20
N GLN A 428 -21.24 -37.76 -31.81
CA GLN A 428 -21.78 -37.03 -32.97
C GLN A 428 -21.64 -37.87 -34.24
N LEU A 429 -22.77 -38.14 -34.90
CA LEU A 429 -22.87 -38.96 -36.10
C LEU A 429 -22.71 -38.12 -37.38
N PRO A 430 -22.38 -38.75 -38.53
CA PRO A 430 -22.42 -38.08 -39.83
C PRO A 430 -23.78 -37.44 -40.10
N THR A 431 -23.80 -36.14 -40.35
CA THR A 431 -25.03 -35.37 -40.56
C THR A 431 -25.26 -35.05 -42.03
N PRO A 432 -26.51 -35.17 -42.52
CA PRO A 432 -26.85 -34.77 -43.88
C PRO A 432 -26.78 -33.24 -44.06
N ARG A 433 -26.25 -32.78 -45.20
CA ARG A 433 -26.27 -31.35 -45.59
C ARG A 433 -27.20 -31.07 -46.76
N GLU A 434 -27.12 -31.86 -47.83
CA GLU A 434 -27.96 -31.74 -49.03
C GLU A 434 -28.13 -33.14 -49.63
N GLY A 435 -29.32 -33.50 -50.11
CA GLY A 435 -29.56 -34.70 -50.92
C GLY A 435 -29.40 -36.07 -50.23
N TRP A 436 -29.23 -36.15 -48.91
CA TRP A 436 -29.25 -37.42 -48.14
C TRP A 436 -30.16 -37.27 -46.93
N GLN A 437 -31.07 -38.23 -46.70
CA GLN A 437 -31.95 -38.25 -45.53
C GLN A 437 -31.77 -39.57 -44.77
N VAL A 438 -31.20 -39.50 -43.57
CA VAL A 438 -30.99 -40.68 -42.70
C VAL A 438 -32.34 -41.24 -42.26
N SER A 439 -32.62 -42.51 -42.58
CA SER A 439 -33.87 -43.19 -42.28
C SER A 439 -33.72 -44.31 -41.25
N SER A 440 -32.52 -44.86 -41.08
CA SER A 440 -32.22 -45.92 -40.12
C SER A 440 -30.85 -45.74 -39.47
N LEU A 441 -30.78 -46.01 -38.17
CA LEU A 441 -29.56 -46.03 -37.35
C LEU A 441 -29.52 -47.33 -36.55
N GLN A 442 -28.43 -48.07 -36.67
CA GLN A 442 -28.18 -49.26 -35.87
C GLN A 442 -26.87 -49.13 -35.09
N VAL A 443 -26.88 -49.62 -33.85
CA VAL A 443 -25.70 -49.78 -33.00
C VAL A 443 -25.65 -51.25 -32.58
N ASP A 444 -24.53 -51.91 -32.84
CA ASP A 444 -24.32 -53.34 -32.58
C ASP A 444 -25.40 -54.25 -33.20
N GLY A 445 -25.94 -53.83 -34.36
CA GLY A 445 -26.98 -54.55 -35.10
C GLY A 445 -28.41 -54.37 -34.57
N ALA A 446 -28.61 -53.62 -33.48
CA ALA A 446 -29.93 -53.25 -32.96
C ALA A 446 -30.32 -51.82 -33.39
N GLU A 447 -31.61 -51.57 -33.63
CA GLU A 447 -32.10 -50.21 -33.90
C GLU A 447 -31.81 -49.29 -32.70
N ALA A 448 -31.21 -48.13 -32.99
CA ALA A 448 -30.84 -47.15 -31.98
C ALA A 448 -31.50 -45.79 -32.25
N THR A 449 -31.83 -45.08 -31.18
CA THR A 449 -32.41 -43.73 -31.28
C THR A 449 -31.29 -42.68 -31.24
N ALA A 450 -31.28 -41.79 -32.22
CA ALA A 450 -30.44 -40.60 -32.17
C ALA A 450 -31.24 -39.35 -31.76
N ARG A 451 -30.55 -38.40 -31.14
CA ARG A 451 -31.10 -37.09 -30.75
C ARG A 451 -30.28 -35.98 -31.40
N LEU A 452 -30.95 -34.93 -31.86
CA LEU A 452 -30.26 -33.72 -32.28
C LEU A 452 -29.71 -32.98 -31.04
N HIS A 453 -28.40 -32.81 -30.97
CA HIS A 453 -27.70 -32.06 -29.91
C HIS A 453 -26.70 -31.11 -30.56
N GLU A 454 -26.77 -29.81 -30.25
CA GLU A 454 -25.88 -28.77 -30.84
C GLU A 454 -25.84 -28.78 -32.37
N GLY A 455 -26.96 -29.14 -33.02
CA GLY A 455 -27.08 -29.18 -34.48
C GLY A 455 -26.50 -30.45 -35.13
N TYR A 456 -25.98 -31.40 -34.35
CA TYR A 456 -25.54 -32.70 -34.83
C TYR A 456 -26.50 -33.81 -34.41
N LEU A 457 -26.66 -34.82 -35.27
CA LEU A 457 -27.35 -36.06 -34.91
C LEU A 457 -26.41 -36.85 -34.00
N SER A 458 -26.84 -37.20 -32.79
CA SER A 458 -25.96 -37.83 -31.81
C SER A 458 -26.59 -39.08 -31.19
N VAL A 459 -25.76 -40.08 -30.87
CA VAL A 459 -26.16 -41.34 -30.22
C VAL A 459 -25.33 -41.56 -28.96
N ARG A 460 -25.95 -42.08 -27.90
CA ARG A 460 -25.23 -42.44 -26.67
C ARG A 460 -24.53 -43.78 -26.88
N LEU A 461 -23.23 -43.83 -26.58
CA LEU A 461 -22.45 -45.06 -26.51
C LEU A 461 -21.96 -45.28 -25.08
N THR A 462 -22.01 -46.52 -24.63
CA THR A 462 -21.39 -46.96 -23.37
C THR A 462 -19.89 -47.16 -23.57
N ARG A 463 -19.12 -47.29 -22.49
CA ARG A 463 -17.71 -47.68 -22.60
C ARG A 463 -17.56 -49.06 -23.26
N GLY A 464 -16.85 -49.12 -24.39
CA GLY A 464 -16.59 -50.36 -25.13
C GLY A 464 -16.46 -50.14 -26.64
N PRO A 465 -16.13 -51.20 -27.40
CA PRO A 465 -16.25 -51.21 -28.86
C PRO A 465 -17.71 -51.34 -29.28
N HIS A 466 -18.10 -50.58 -30.30
CA HIS A 466 -19.43 -50.59 -30.89
C HIS A 466 -19.34 -50.55 -32.42
N VAL A 467 -20.30 -51.15 -33.13
CA VAL A 467 -20.44 -51.02 -34.59
C VAL A 467 -21.65 -50.16 -34.89
N VAL A 468 -21.44 -49.03 -35.57
CA VAL A 468 -22.49 -48.06 -35.89
C VAL A 468 -22.74 -48.06 -37.39
N SER A 469 -24.01 -48.17 -37.80
CA SER A 469 -24.40 -48.06 -39.21
C SER A 469 -25.57 -47.08 -39.40
N LEU A 470 -25.41 -46.19 -40.37
CA LEU A 470 -26.42 -45.22 -40.79
C LEU A 470 -26.82 -45.51 -42.22
N SER A 471 -28.12 -45.57 -42.50
CA SER A 471 -28.62 -45.67 -43.87
C SER A 471 -29.72 -44.65 -44.13
N GLY A 472 -29.80 -44.19 -45.37
CA GLY A 472 -30.71 -43.11 -45.75
C GLY A 472 -30.91 -42.98 -47.25
N ALA A 473 -32.03 -42.37 -47.65
CA ALA A 473 -32.36 -42.14 -49.04
C ALA A 473 -31.50 -41.01 -49.64
N LEU A 474 -31.05 -41.19 -50.89
CA LEU A 474 -30.39 -40.17 -51.69
C LEU A 474 -31.41 -39.47 -52.60
N GLU A 475 -31.50 -38.15 -52.51
CA GLU A 475 -32.40 -37.29 -53.27
C GLU A 475 -31.62 -36.35 -54.19
N GLY A 476 -32.04 -36.25 -55.46
CA GLY A 476 -31.39 -35.41 -56.48
C GLY A 476 -30.13 -36.03 -57.10
N ASP A 477 -29.35 -35.18 -57.81
CA ASP A 477 -28.14 -35.59 -58.55
C ASP A 477 -26.84 -35.27 -57.78
N ILE A 478 -26.93 -34.56 -56.64
CA ILE A 478 -25.81 -34.17 -55.77
C ILE A 478 -26.24 -34.37 -54.31
N ALA A 479 -25.40 -35.03 -53.52
CA ALA A 479 -25.57 -35.14 -52.08
C ALA A 479 -24.28 -34.76 -51.33
N SER A 480 -24.40 -34.26 -50.10
CA SER A 480 -23.24 -33.97 -49.26
C SER A 480 -23.47 -34.36 -47.80
N VAL A 481 -22.43 -34.95 -47.20
CA VAL A 481 -22.44 -35.48 -45.83
C VAL A 481 -21.30 -34.83 -45.05
N ASN A 482 -21.61 -34.33 -43.85
CA ASN A 482 -20.62 -33.78 -42.93
C ASN A 482 -20.23 -34.85 -41.90
N LEU A 483 -18.94 -35.06 -41.71
CA LEU A 483 -18.36 -36.00 -40.76
C LEU A 483 -17.70 -35.20 -39.62
N PRO A 484 -18.37 -35.05 -38.46
CA PRO A 484 -17.86 -34.25 -37.35
C PRO A 484 -16.62 -34.88 -36.68
N LEU A 485 -16.48 -36.19 -36.78
CA LEU A 485 -15.34 -36.96 -36.28
C LEU A 485 -14.67 -37.71 -37.44
N ALA A 486 -13.34 -37.75 -37.44
CA ALA A 486 -12.58 -38.45 -38.46
C ALA A 486 -12.76 -39.97 -38.31
N ILE A 487 -13.27 -40.61 -39.36
CA ILE A 487 -13.33 -42.07 -39.49
C ILE A 487 -12.07 -42.53 -40.20
N HIS A 488 -11.30 -43.42 -39.57
CA HIS A 488 -10.08 -43.98 -40.15
C HIS A 488 -10.38 -45.19 -41.02
N ASN A 489 -9.47 -45.49 -41.96
CA ASN A 489 -9.52 -46.67 -42.84
C ASN A 489 -10.84 -46.83 -43.61
N LEU A 490 -11.26 -45.74 -44.25
CA LEU A 490 -12.54 -45.65 -44.94
C LEU A 490 -12.48 -46.30 -46.32
N ASN A 491 -13.19 -47.41 -46.49
CA ASN A 491 -13.35 -48.13 -47.75
C ASN A 491 -14.68 -47.77 -48.42
N THR A 492 -14.69 -47.79 -49.74
CA THR A 492 -15.88 -47.43 -50.53
C THR A 492 -16.27 -48.55 -51.50
N SER A 493 -17.57 -48.79 -51.63
CA SER A 493 -18.16 -49.69 -52.63
C SER A 493 -19.34 -48.97 -53.27
N THR A 494 -19.09 -48.34 -54.42
CA THR A 494 -20.00 -47.36 -55.02
C THR A 494 -20.25 -47.69 -56.47
N THR A 495 -21.52 -47.83 -56.86
CA THR A 495 -21.92 -48.33 -58.18
C THR A 495 -22.50 -47.25 -59.09
N ASP A 496 -23.42 -46.43 -58.58
CA ASP A 496 -24.16 -45.42 -59.37
C ASP A 496 -23.80 -43.96 -59.03
N TRP A 497 -22.83 -43.74 -58.12
CA TRP A 497 -22.46 -42.41 -57.60
C TRP A 497 -20.94 -42.22 -57.57
N GLN A 498 -20.46 -41.05 -57.99
CA GLN A 498 -19.08 -40.61 -57.88
C GLN A 498 -18.88 -39.85 -56.56
N LEU A 499 -17.84 -40.22 -55.80
CA LEU A 499 -17.51 -39.56 -54.53
C LEU A 499 -16.31 -38.62 -54.70
N SER A 500 -16.37 -37.48 -54.01
CA SER A 500 -15.34 -36.47 -53.96
C SER A 500 -15.11 -36.04 -52.51
N GLY A 501 -13.85 -35.80 -52.13
CA GLY A 501 -13.45 -35.48 -50.76
C GLY A 501 -12.81 -36.63 -49.97
N LEU A 502 -12.70 -37.82 -50.57
CA LEU A 502 -11.94 -38.95 -50.02
C LEU A 502 -10.49 -38.92 -50.54
N VAL A 503 -9.51 -38.88 -49.64
CA VAL A 503 -8.07 -38.93 -49.93
C VAL A 503 -7.43 -39.96 -49.00
N ASP A 504 -6.76 -40.98 -49.56
CA ASP A 504 -6.08 -42.05 -48.82
C ASP A 504 -6.95 -42.70 -47.72
N GLY A 505 -8.22 -42.99 -48.03
CA GLY A 505 -9.15 -43.61 -47.07
C GLY A 505 -9.55 -42.70 -45.90
N ARG A 506 -9.46 -41.37 -46.06
CA ARG A 506 -9.88 -40.35 -45.08
C ARG A 506 -10.61 -39.19 -45.76
N VAL A 507 -11.33 -38.38 -44.98
CA VAL A 507 -12.04 -37.17 -45.46
C VAL A 507 -11.44 -35.93 -44.77
N PRO A 508 -10.35 -35.33 -45.29
CA PRO A 508 -9.60 -34.28 -44.58
C PRO A 508 -10.38 -32.98 -44.38
N SER A 509 -11.33 -32.67 -45.27
CA SER A 509 -12.21 -31.50 -45.19
C SER A 509 -13.41 -31.69 -44.26
N GLY A 510 -13.58 -32.90 -43.68
CA GLY A 510 -14.76 -33.29 -42.91
C GLY A 510 -16.04 -33.37 -43.73
N THR A 511 -16.01 -33.18 -45.05
CA THR A 511 -17.21 -33.21 -45.90
C THR A 511 -17.01 -34.14 -47.09
N LEU A 512 -17.93 -35.08 -47.26
CA LEU A 512 -18.00 -36.00 -48.39
C LEU A 512 -19.07 -35.52 -49.38
N SER A 513 -18.70 -35.36 -50.64
CA SER A 513 -19.64 -34.98 -51.72
C SER A 513 -19.88 -36.15 -52.64
N LEU A 514 -21.13 -36.40 -52.99
CA LEU A 514 -21.58 -37.44 -53.91
C LEU A 514 -22.27 -36.80 -55.11
N ARG A 515 -21.96 -37.26 -56.31
CA ARG A 515 -22.63 -36.88 -57.56
C ARG A 515 -23.11 -38.12 -58.30
N ALA A 516 -24.36 -38.13 -58.75
CA ALA A 516 -24.93 -39.27 -59.48
C ALA A 516 -24.21 -39.44 -60.84
N LEU A 517 -23.91 -40.69 -61.22
CA LEU A 517 -23.26 -41.03 -62.50
C LEU A 517 -24.25 -41.17 -63.67
N SER A 518 -25.56 -41.06 -63.42
CA SER A 518 -26.62 -41.11 -64.45
C SER A 518 -26.95 -39.73 -65.03
N ALA A 519 -27.23 -39.69 -66.33
CA ALA A 519 -27.66 -38.48 -67.04
C ALA A 519 -28.98 -37.91 -66.47
N ALA A 520 -28.86 -36.69 -65.93
CA ALA A 520 -29.85 -35.65 -65.74
C ALA A 520 -31.30 -36.09 -65.43
N ARG A 521 -31.69 -36.01 -64.15
CA ARG A 521 -33.08 -35.68 -63.81
C ARG A 521 -33.27 -34.18 -64.05
N GLN A 522 -33.72 -33.84 -65.26
CA GLN A 522 -34.25 -32.50 -65.53
C GLN A 522 -35.57 -32.32 -64.76
N GLU A 523 -35.50 -31.66 -63.61
CA GLU A 523 -36.62 -30.86 -63.12
C GLU A 523 -36.20 -29.39 -63.12
N ALA A 524 -36.73 -28.68 -64.12
CA ALA A 524 -36.73 -27.24 -64.18
C ALA A 524 -37.74 -26.71 -63.16
N GLY A 525 -37.23 -26.18 -62.04
CA GLY A 525 -38.01 -25.40 -61.07
C GLY A 525 -37.19 -24.18 -60.64
N ASN A 526 -37.66 -22.99 -61.03
CA ASN A 526 -37.09 -21.66 -60.75
C ASN A 526 -36.33 -21.55 -59.41
N ARG A 527 -35.00 -21.40 -59.46
CA ARG A 527 -34.22 -20.83 -58.35
C ARG A 527 -33.83 -19.39 -58.70
N ILE A 528 -34.50 -18.43 -58.06
CA ILE A 528 -34.07 -17.04 -57.98
C ILE A 528 -32.82 -17.03 -57.07
N LYS A 529 -31.61 -17.01 -57.66
CA LYS A 529 -30.38 -16.77 -56.88
C LYS A 529 -30.18 -15.25 -56.74
N PRO A 530 -30.03 -14.71 -55.52
CA PRO A 530 -29.69 -13.31 -55.32
C PRO A 530 -28.34 -12.97 -55.99
N ASP A 531 -28.21 -11.75 -56.48
CA ASP A 531 -26.92 -11.25 -56.98
C ASP A 531 -25.86 -11.26 -55.87
N PRO A 532 -24.59 -11.57 -56.20
CA PRO A 532 -23.51 -11.61 -55.23
C PRO A 532 -23.25 -10.21 -54.64
N ILE A 533 -23.15 -10.14 -53.31
CA ILE A 533 -22.84 -8.90 -52.58
C ILE A 533 -21.45 -8.40 -52.99
N ALA A 534 -21.33 -7.10 -53.27
CA ALA A 534 -20.06 -6.46 -53.62
C ALA A 534 -19.03 -6.63 -52.49
N PRO A 535 -17.75 -6.89 -52.81
CA PRO A 535 -16.66 -6.92 -51.85
C PRO A 535 -16.58 -5.68 -50.97
N PHE A 536 -16.54 -5.87 -49.65
CA PHE A 536 -16.37 -4.79 -48.70
C PHE A 536 -15.50 -5.21 -47.51
N PHE A 537 -14.56 -4.34 -47.12
CA PHE A 537 -13.54 -4.64 -46.11
C PHE A 537 -13.43 -3.54 -45.03
N VAL A 538 -12.79 -3.87 -43.92
CA VAL A 538 -12.35 -2.91 -42.91
C VAL A 538 -10.83 -3.01 -42.76
N VAL A 539 -10.15 -1.87 -42.90
CA VAL A 539 -8.71 -1.73 -42.74
C VAL A 539 -8.42 -1.11 -41.38
N HIS A 540 -7.92 -1.90 -40.44
CA HIS A 540 -7.44 -1.42 -39.15
C HIS A 540 -5.95 -1.14 -39.24
N ARG A 541 -5.53 0.10 -38.99
CA ARG A 541 -4.12 0.47 -38.79
C ARG A 541 -3.89 0.76 -37.32
N GLU A 542 -3.04 -0.03 -36.66
CA GLU A 542 -2.61 0.18 -35.28
C GLU A 542 -1.16 0.66 -35.27
N PHE A 543 -0.92 1.88 -34.78
CA PHE A 543 0.38 2.51 -34.69
C PHE A 543 0.96 2.29 -33.29
N ASP A 544 1.97 1.45 -33.18
CA ASP A 544 2.73 1.24 -31.94
C ASP A 544 3.90 2.23 -31.92
N ILE A 545 3.85 3.21 -31.02
CA ILE A 545 4.79 4.32 -30.95
C ILE A 545 5.63 4.17 -29.67
N GLY A 546 6.76 3.46 -29.77
CA GLY A 546 7.66 3.17 -28.65
C GLY A 546 9.12 3.48 -28.96
N LEU A 547 10.03 2.61 -28.50
CA LEU A 547 11.46 2.66 -28.90
C LEU A 547 11.61 2.40 -30.41
N GLN A 548 10.83 1.47 -30.94
CA GLN A 548 10.69 1.21 -32.37
C GLN A 548 9.26 1.49 -32.80
N TRP A 549 9.08 2.30 -33.83
CA TRP A 549 7.75 2.62 -34.34
C TRP A 549 7.32 1.58 -35.37
N ARG A 550 6.11 1.05 -35.18
CA ARG A 550 5.53 0.01 -36.03
C ARG A 550 4.10 0.37 -36.38
N VAL A 551 3.66 -0.06 -37.55
CA VAL A 551 2.25 -0.08 -37.90
C VAL A 551 1.84 -1.51 -38.23
N VAL A 552 0.79 -1.97 -37.57
CA VAL A 552 0.16 -3.25 -37.87
C VAL A 552 -1.12 -2.97 -38.62
N THR A 553 -1.16 -3.37 -39.89
CA THR A 553 -2.34 -3.22 -40.73
C THR A 553 -3.05 -4.56 -40.82
N ARG A 554 -4.35 -4.55 -40.50
CA ARG A 554 -5.24 -5.71 -40.52
C ARG A 554 -6.43 -5.42 -41.41
N VAL A 555 -6.61 -6.22 -42.45
CA VAL A 555 -7.70 -6.12 -43.40
C VAL A 555 -8.68 -7.25 -43.16
N THR A 556 -9.91 -6.89 -42.80
CA THR A 556 -10.97 -7.84 -42.46
C THR A 556 -12.06 -7.80 -43.52
N ARG A 557 -12.43 -8.95 -44.06
CA ARG A 557 -13.51 -9.11 -45.03
C ARG A 557 -14.87 -9.09 -44.33
N LEU A 558 -15.75 -8.16 -44.70
CA LEU A 558 -17.13 -8.12 -44.25
C LEU A 558 -18.08 -8.83 -45.21
N ALA A 559 -17.91 -8.61 -46.52
CA ALA A 559 -18.70 -9.27 -47.56
C ALA A 559 -17.87 -9.50 -48.84
N PRO A 560 -18.18 -10.53 -49.64
CA PRO A 560 -18.99 -11.71 -49.31
C PRO A 560 -18.29 -12.61 -48.25
N THR A 561 -19.04 -13.43 -47.51
CA THR A 561 -18.48 -14.28 -46.43
C THR A 561 -17.79 -15.56 -46.93
N SER A 562 -17.88 -15.86 -48.23
CA SER A 562 -17.23 -16.98 -48.93
C SER A 562 -16.87 -16.58 -50.37
N GLY A 563 -15.94 -17.32 -50.99
CA GLY A 563 -15.41 -17.08 -52.33
C GLY A 563 -14.08 -16.32 -52.36
N PRO A 564 -13.33 -16.40 -53.46
CA PRO A 564 -12.07 -15.67 -53.64
C PRO A 564 -12.34 -14.21 -53.96
N VAL A 565 -11.65 -13.30 -53.27
CA VAL A 565 -11.80 -11.85 -53.46
C VAL A 565 -10.44 -11.17 -53.28
N ALA A 566 -10.16 -10.16 -54.10
CA ALA A 566 -8.94 -9.35 -54.00
C ALA A 566 -9.26 -7.91 -53.59
N VAL A 567 -8.33 -7.28 -52.88
CA VAL A 567 -8.38 -5.86 -52.51
C VAL A 567 -6.98 -5.27 -52.49
N GLU A 568 -6.85 -4.02 -52.95
CA GLU A 568 -5.61 -3.26 -52.90
C GLU A 568 -5.71 -2.20 -51.80
N VAL A 569 -4.71 -2.16 -50.92
CA VAL A 569 -4.65 -1.19 -49.81
C VAL A 569 -3.37 -0.36 -49.94
N PRO A 570 -3.44 0.99 -50.00
CA PRO A 570 -2.27 1.85 -50.12
C PRO A 570 -1.42 1.82 -48.84
N LEU A 571 -0.11 1.75 -49.01
CA LEU A 571 0.85 1.92 -47.91
C LEU A 571 1.01 3.40 -47.58
N LEU A 572 1.39 3.72 -46.34
CA LEU A 572 1.77 5.10 -46.01
C LEU A 572 3.11 5.43 -46.68
N ALA A 573 3.33 6.69 -47.04
CA ALA A 573 4.58 7.13 -47.67
C ALA A 573 5.85 6.84 -46.84
N VAL A 574 5.69 6.75 -45.51
CA VAL A 574 6.77 6.49 -44.54
C VAL A 574 6.83 5.04 -44.06
N GLU A 575 5.94 4.17 -44.56
CA GLU A 575 5.79 2.78 -44.14
C GLU A 575 6.76 1.86 -44.87
N ARG A 576 7.47 0.99 -44.13
CA ARG A 576 8.37 -0.03 -44.68
C ARG A 576 7.90 -1.43 -44.26
N PRO A 577 7.24 -2.21 -45.14
CA PRO A 577 6.74 -3.54 -44.81
C PRO A 577 7.83 -4.51 -44.36
N LEU A 578 7.54 -5.29 -43.32
CA LEU A 578 8.46 -6.31 -42.76
C LEU A 578 8.06 -7.75 -43.15
N SER A 579 6.90 -7.94 -43.78
CA SER A 579 6.36 -9.26 -44.11
C SER A 579 6.72 -9.70 -45.54
N ASN A 580 7.08 -10.97 -45.70
CA ASN A 580 7.31 -11.58 -47.02
C ASN A 580 6.07 -12.33 -47.56
N ALA A 581 5.00 -12.42 -46.77
CA ALA A 581 3.80 -13.19 -47.12
C ALA A 581 2.80 -12.43 -48.01
N ILE A 582 3.03 -11.13 -48.26
CA ILE A 582 2.16 -10.26 -49.03
C ILE A 582 2.95 -9.66 -50.20
N ASN A 583 2.30 -9.53 -51.35
CA ASN A 583 2.89 -8.87 -52.51
C ASN A 583 2.69 -7.36 -52.41
N PHE A 584 3.79 -6.64 -52.25
CA PHE A 584 3.83 -5.17 -52.22
C PHE A 584 4.34 -4.65 -53.57
N SER A 585 3.53 -3.86 -54.27
CA SER A 585 3.88 -3.32 -55.59
C SER A 585 3.30 -1.92 -55.75
N GLY A 586 4.07 -0.97 -56.31
CA GLY A 586 3.59 0.38 -56.61
C GLY A 586 3.10 1.18 -55.39
N GLY A 587 3.62 0.91 -54.19
CA GLY A 587 3.16 1.57 -52.95
C GLY A 587 1.84 1.04 -52.40
N GLN A 588 1.39 -0.13 -52.87
CA GLN A 588 0.14 -0.77 -52.44
C GLN A 588 0.40 -2.23 -52.01
N ALA A 589 -0.39 -2.70 -51.05
CA ALA A 589 -0.47 -4.10 -50.66
C ALA A 589 -1.60 -4.79 -51.45
N ARG A 590 -1.26 -5.76 -52.28
CA ARG A 590 -2.23 -6.56 -53.04
C ARG A 590 -2.61 -7.81 -52.25
N LEU A 591 -3.85 -7.87 -51.79
CA LEU A 591 -4.34 -8.94 -50.93
C LEU A 591 -5.27 -9.86 -51.72
N GLN A 592 -5.11 -11.18 -51.55
CA GLN A 592 -5.99 -12.20 -52.11
C GLN A 592 -6.54 -13.06 -50.98
N PHE A 593 -7.86 -13.03 -50.78
CA PHE A 593 -8.55 -13.84 -49.78
C PHE A 593 -8.98 -15.17 -50.39
N SER A 594 -8.65 -16.27 -49.72
CA SER A 594 -9.14 -17.63 -50.04
C SER A 594 -10.61 -17.81 -49.62
N ASP A 595 -11.24 -18.92 -50.01
CA ASP A 595 -12.60 -19.21 -49.57
C ASP A 595 -12.70 -19.22 -48.04
N ARG A 596 -13.71 -18.52 -47.52
CA ARG A 596 -13.95 -18.27 -46.08
C ARG A 596 -12.79 -17.62 -45.29
N GLN A 597 -11.70 -17.18 -45.93
CA GLN A 597 -10.66 -16.40 -45.25
C GLN A 597 -11.20 -15.02 -44.87
N ARG A 598 -11.17 -14.68 -43.58
CA ARG A 598 -11.76 -13.43 -43.06
C ARG A 598 -10.76 -12.31 -42.86
N GLN A 599 -9.47 -12.61 -42.68
CA GLN A 599 -8.49 -11.62 -42.28
C GLN A 599 -7.12 -11.89 -42.91
N ILE A 600 -6.43 -10.80 -43.29
CA ILE A 600 -5.00 -10.78 -43.62
C ILE A 600 -4.38 -9.61 -42.84
N SER A 601 -3.15 -9.79 -42.33
CA SER A 601 -2.44 -8.72 -41.62
C SER A 601 -0.95 -8.73 -41.92
N TRP A 602 -0.33 -7.56 -41.83
CA TRP A 602 1.12 -7.38 -41.88
C TRP A 602 1.57 -6.32 -40.90
N GLU A 603 2.88 -6.34 -40.65
CA GLU A 603 3.59 -5.36 -39.86
C GLU A 603 4.58 -4.60 -40.74
N SER A 604 4.70 -3.32 -40.48
CA SER A 604 5.63 -2.42 -41.15
C SER A 604 6.36 -1.56 -40.12
N SER A 605 7.61 -1.23 -40.40
CA SER A 605 8.39 -0.27 -39.60
C SER A 605 8.20 1.15 -40.12
N ILE A 606 8.23 2.11 -39.20
CA ILE A 606 8.19 3.55 -39.49
C ILE A 606 9.38 4.18 -38.75
N SER A 607 10.08 5.13 -39.38
CA SER A 607 11.12 5.90 -38.66
C SER A 607 10.46 6.99 -37.79
N PRO A 608 10.94 7.25 -36.56
CA PRO A 608 10.42 8.34 -35.73
C PRO A 608 10.41 9.68 -36.46
N LEU A 609 9.29 10.40 -36.37
CA LEU A 609 9.03 11.62 -37.13
C LEU A 609 8.15 12.58 -36.29
N GLY A 610 8.33 13.89 -36.45
CA GLY A 610 7.60 14.89 -35.65
C GLY A 610 6.12 15.03 -36.00
N GLN A 611 5.73 14.73 -37.24
CA GLN A 611 4.36 14.88 -37.72
C GLN A 611 4.02 13.82 -38.78
N LEU A 612 2.90 13.12 -38.61
CA LEU A 612 2.33 12.16 -39.55
C LEU A 612 0.95 12.63 -40.01
N GLN A 613 0.78 12.83 -41.30
CA GLN A 613 -0.53 13.07 -41.90
C GLN A 613 -1.11 11.75 -42.40
N LEU A 614 -2.30 11.41 -41.91
CA LEU A 614 -3.10 10.27 -42.36
C LEU A 614 -4.25 10.80 -43.21
N GLN A 615 -4.50 10.14 -44.34
CA GLN A 615 -5.63 10.46 -45.21
C GLN A 615 -6.37 9.17 -45.54
N ALA A 616 -7.68 9.14 -45.30
CA ALA A 616 -8.51 7.99 -45.61
C ALA A 616 -8.68 7.87 -47.12
N ALA A 617 -8.53 6.66 -47.66
CA ALA A 617 -8.69 6.42 -49.08
C ALA A 617 -10.10 6.81 -49.57
N ALA A 618 -10.17 7.38 -50.77
CA ALA A 618 -11.42 7.83 -51.38
C ALA A 618 -12.25 6.70 -52.06
N GLY A 619 -11.88 5.43 -51.86
CA GLY A 619 -12.51 4.29 -52.50
C GLY A 619 -13.78 3.79 -51.78
N GLU A 620 -14.64 3.05 -52.49
CA GLU A 620 -15.91 2.51 -51.95
C GLU A 620 -15.78 1.07 -51.41
N HIS A 621 -14.61 0.45 -51.53
CA HIS A 621 -14.42 -0.98 -51.24
C HIS A 621 -14.00 -1.29 -49.80
N TYR A 622 -13.62 -0.29 -49.02
CA TYR A 622 -13.30 -0.47 -47.60
C TYR A 622 -13.40 0.83 -46.80
N VAL A 623 -13.47 0.69 -45.48
CA VAL A 623 -13.34 1.79 -44.52
C VAL A 623 -12.11 1.59 -43.64
N GLU A 624 -11.54 2.70 -43.18
CA GLU A 624 -10.36 2.67 -42.32
C GLU A 624 -10.72 2.85 -40.84
N THR A 625 -9.87 2.31 -39.98
CA THR A 625 -9.89 2.57 -38.54
C THR A 625 -8.46 2.75 -38.09
N TRP A 626 -8.15 3.90 -37.51
CA TRP A 626 -6.80 4.23 -37.05
C TRP A 626 -6.76 4.21 -35.53
N ARG A 627 -5.82 3.46 -34.96
CA ARG A 627 -5.58 3.41 -33.52
C ARG A 627 -4.13 3.74 -33.25
N VAL A 628 -3.87 4.63 -32.29
CA VAL A 628 -2.50 4.97 -31.89
C VAL A 628 -2.25 4.47 -30.47
N ARG A 629 -1.11 3.82 -30.26
CA ARG A 629 -0.65 3.26 -28.98
C ARG A 629 0.71 3.86 -28.63
N PRO A 630 0.73 5.04 -27.98
CA PRO A 630 1.98 5.65 -27.56
C PRO A 630 2.49 5.06 -26.25
N SER A 631 3.81 4.85 -26.17
CA SER A 631 4.50 4.62 -24.91
C SER A 631 4.61 5.93 -24.10
N ALA A 632 5.11 5.84 -22.86
CA ALA A 632 5.40 6.99 -22.01
C ALA A 632 6.56 7.87 -22.56
N LEU A 633 7.32 7.36 -23.54
CA LEU A 633 8.40 8.10 -24.20
C LEU A 633 7.89 9.16 -25.19
N TRP A 634 6.65 9.03 -25.64
CA TRP A 634 6.10 9.89 -26.69
C TRP A 634 4.80 10.52 -26.24
N ARG A 635 4.69 11.82 -26.49
CA ARG A 635 3.42 12.54 -26.46
C ARG A 635 2.88 12.64 -27.87
N VAL A 636 1.59 12.40 -28.00
CA VAL A 636 0.86 12.54 -29.26
C VAL A 636 -0.15 13.68 -29.10
N SER A 637 -0.23 14.58 -30.06
CA SER A 637 -1.38 15.48 -30.21
C SER A 637 -1.98 15.30 -31.60
N HIS A 638 -3.24 15.67 -31.75
CA HIS A 638 -3.96 15.51 -33.01
C HIS A 638 -4.70 16.78 -33.41
N GLU A 639 -4.80 16.99 -34.71
CA GLU A 639 -5.55 18.09 -35.33
C GLU A 639 -6.42 17.54 -36.47
N GLY A 640 -7.61 18.14 -36.66
CA GLY A 640 -8.59 17.68 -37.63
C GLY A 640 -9.68 16.83 -36.98
N LEU A 641 -9.63 15.51 -37.17
CA LEU A 641 -10.69 14.59 -36.74
C LEU A 641 -10.71 14.33 -35.22
N PRO A 642 -11.87 14.46 -34.55
CA PRO A 642 -12.00 14.05 -33.16
C PRO A 642 -11.92 12.52 -33.05
N HIS A 643 -11.29 12.03 -32.00
CA HIS A 643 -11.24 10.60 -31.71
C HIS A 643 -12.60 10.09 -31.20
N THR A 644 -12.93 8.86 -31.57
CA THR A 644 -14.07 8.12 -31.04
C THR A 644 -13.74 7.57 -29.65
N ARG A 645 -14.64 7.77 -28.68
CA ARG A 645 -14.54 7.14 -27.35
C ARG A 645 -15.22 5.78 -27.39
N PRO A 646 -14.52 4.67 -27.10
CA PRO A 646 -15.17 3.38 -26.91
C PRO A 646 -16.19 3.46 -25.77
N PHE A 647 -17.35 2.84 -25.92
CA PHE A 647 -18.31 2.68 -24.83
C PHE A 647 -17.80 1.58 -23.88
N GLY A 648 -17.30 1.98 -22.71
CA GLY A 648 -16.90 1.07 -21.63
C GLY A 648 -15.43 0.61 -21.66
N GLY A 649 -14.68 0.93 -20.60
CA GLY A 649 -13.41 0.28 -20.24
C GLY A 649 -12.13 0.81 -20.88
N ALA A 650 -11.03 0.56 -20.16
CA ALA A 650 -9.57 0.69 -20.37
C ALA A 650 -8.93 1.30 -21.65
N ASP A 651 -9.61 1.35 -22.78
CA ASP A 651 -9.07 1.78 -24.09
C ASP A 651 -9.09 3.32 -24.27
N SER A 652 -9.40 4.10 -23.23
CA SER A 652 -9.42 5.58 -23.29
C SER A 652 -8.05 6.20 -23.63
N LEU A 653 -6.96 5.47 -23.39
CA LEU A 653 -5.58 5.92 -23.64
C LEU A 653 -5.02 5.47 -25.00
N GLN A 654 -5.84 4.81 -25.82
CA GLN A 654 -5.51 4.41 -27.19
C GLN A 654 -6.49 5.11 -28.15
N PRO A 655 -6.23 6.37 -28.54
CA PRO A 655 -7.18 7.12 -29.34
C PRO A 655 -7.47 6.39 -30.65
N LEU A 656 -8.77 6.32 -30.98
CA LEU A 656 -9.32 5.57 -32.10
C LEU A 656 -10.07 6.53 -33.02
N TRP A 657 -9.76 6.51 -34.31
CA TRP A 657 -10.47 7.28 -35.33
C TRP A 657 -11.12 6.34 -36.34
N LYS A 658 -12.31 6.73 -36.81
CA LYS A 658 -13.05 6.07 -37.89
C LYS A 658 -13.35 7.12 -38.97
N PRO A 659 -12.35 7.48 -39.80
CA PRO A 659 -12.50 8.53 -40.79
C PRO A 659 -13.47 8.11 -41.91
N TRP A 660 -14.18 9.07 -42.47
CA TRP A 660 -14.87 8.92 -43.75
C TRP A 660 -13.88 9.02 -44.93
N PRO A 661 -14.22 8.45 -46.10
CA PRO A 661 -13.38 8.55 -47.30
C PRO A 661 -12.99 10.00 -47.60
N GLY A 662 -11.69 10.26 -47.77
CA GLY A 662 -11.14 11.59 -48.06
C GLY A 662 -10.82 12.47 -46.84
N GLU A 663 -11.26 12.11 -45.63
CA GLU A 663 -10.91 12.84 -44.42
C GLU A 663 -9.42 12.69 -44.08
N SER A 664 -8.85 13.70 -43.43
CA SER A 664 -7.44 13.70 -42.99
C SER A 664 -7.28 13.96 -41.50
N LEU A 665 -6.25 13.35 -40.91
CA LEU A 665 -5.85 13.47 -39.51
C LEU A 665 -4.36 13.78 -39.46
N THR A 666 -4.00 14.82 -38.72
CA THR A 666 -2.60 15.14 -38.45
C THR A 666 -2.25 14.71 -37.04
N LEU A 667 -1.25 13.84 -36.90
CA LEU A 667 -0.68 13.41 -35.63
C LEU A 667 0.67 14.08 -35.43
N ASN A 668 0.83 14.80 -34.32
CA ASN A 668 2.11 15.40 -33.93
C ASN A 668 2.72 14.57 -32.80
N PHE A 669 4.00 14.25 -32.91
CA PHE A 669 4.74 13.44 -31.93
C PHE A 669 5.88 14.26 -31.34
N SER A 670 6.01 14.24 -30.03
CA SER A 670 7.14 14.84 -29.33
C SER A 670 7.62 13.96 -28.20
N ARG A 671 8.94 13.86 -28.04
CA ARG A 671 9.56 13.22 -26.88
C ARG A 671 9.71 14.27 -25.78
N PRO A 672 9.03 14.14 -24.63
CA PRO A 672 9.19 15.08 -23.54
C PRO A 672 10.60 14.98 -22.95
N GLU A 673 11.19 16.11 -22.58
CA GLU A 673 12.52 16.14 -21.98
C GLU A 673 12.45 15.68 -20.52
N GLY A 674 13.39 14.82 -20.11
CA GLY A 674 13.55 14.40 -18.71
C GLY A 674 13.99 15.58 -17.83
N SER A 675 13.47 15.68 -16.61
CA SER A 675 13.97 16.65 -15.64
C SER A 675 15.37 16.24 -15.14
N ALA A 676 16.22 17.21 -14.81
CA ALA A 676 17.50 16.89 -14.17
C ALA A 676 17.25 16.35 -12.74
N GLY A 677 17.91 15.24 -12.38
CA GLY A 677 17.79 14.64 -11.05
C GLY A 677 18.89 13.60 -10.78
N PRO A 678 19.02 13.15 -9.52
CA PRO A 678 20.00 12.13 -9.16
C PRO A 678 19.64 10.79 -9.81
N THR A 679 20.66 10.08 -10.30
CA THR A 679 20.54 8.74 -10.90
C THR A 679 20.93 7.63 -9.92
N PHE A 680 21.40 8.01 -8.73
CA PHE A 680 21.60 7.12 -7.60
C PHE A 680 21.21 7.82 -6.30
N THR A 681 20.90 7.07 -5.26
CA THR A 681 20.48 7.61 -3.98
C THR A 681 20.83 6.64 -2.86
N THR A 682 21.49 7.14 -1.82
CA THR A 682 21.72 6.36 -0.60
C THR A 682 20.45 6.34 0.25
N GLU A 683 19.71 5.24 0.18
CA GLU A 683 18.44 5.04 0.91
C GLU A 683 18.69 4.82 2.41
N ALA A 684 19.70 4.03 2.76
CA ALA A 684 19.98 3.75 4.17
C ALA A 684 21.48 3.63 4.44
N VAL A 685 21.89 4.06 5.63
CA VAL A 685 23.24 3.94 6.17
C VAL A 685 23.16 3.36 7.57
N ASN A 686 23.77 2.20 7.77
CA ASN A 686 23.94 1.60 9.08
C ASN A 686 25.43 1.65 9.43
N LEU A 687 25.78 2.41 10.45
CA LEU A 687 27.14 2.49 10.97
C LEU A 687 27.14 1.96 12.40
N SER A 688 27.81 0.82 12.59
CA SER A 688 28.12 0.30 13.93
C SER A 688 29.55 0.66 14.28
N PHE A 689 29.71 1.30 15.44
CA PHE A 689 30.99 1.79 15.93
C PHE A 689 31.28 1.16 17.29
N GLN A 690 32.41 0.47 17.36
CA GLN A 690 32.90 -0.16 18.57
C GLN A 690 34.19 0.52 19.02
N HIS A 691 34.14 1.14 20.20
CA HIS A 691 35.30 1.79 20.79
C HIS A 691 36.11 0.75 21.59
N GLY A 692 37.23 0.28 21.04
CA GLY A 692 38.14 -0.63 21.74
C GLY A 692 39.21 0.11 22.56
N ALA A 693 39.99 -0.65 23.34
CA ALA A 693 41.07 -0.11 24.16
C ALA A 693 42.29 0.39 23.34
N ALA A 694 42.54 -0.21 22.17
CA ALA A 694 43.66 0.13 21.30
C ALA A 694 43.21 0.53 19.88
N LEU A 695 42.20 -0.15 19.35
CA LEU A 695 41.65 0.06 18.01
C LEU A 695 40.18 0.47 18.11
N ARG A 696 39.75 1.30 17.17
CA ARG A 696 38.33 1.61 16.93
C ARG A 696 37.90 0.86 15.69
N GLN A 697 36.87 0.04 15.82
CA GLN A 697 36.34 -0.73 14.71
C GLN A 697 35.00 -0.17 14.27
N SER A 698 34.85 -0.01 12.96
CA SER A 698 33.65 0.54 12.33
C SER A 698 33.17 -0.39 11.23
N GLN A 699 31.89 -0.73 11.27
CA GLN A 699 31.22 -1.46 10.20
C GLN A 699 30.14 -0.57 9.61
N LEU A 700 30.31 -0.24 8.33
CA LEU A 700 29.44 0.60 7.53
C LEU A 700 28.69 -0.28 6.53
N SER A 701 27.37 -0.17 6.49
CA SER A 701 26.51 -0.80 5.49
C SER A 701 25.66 0.28 4.83
N LEU A 702 25.76 0.38 3.50
CA LEU A 702 25.05 1.33 2.66
C LEU A 702 24.05 0.57 1.81
N ASN A 703 22.79 1.02 1.80
CA ASN A 703 21.80 0.63 0.81
C ASN A 703 21.69 1.75 -0.22
N VAL A 704 22.09 1.46 -1.46
CA VAL A 704 22.13 2.44 -2.56
C VAL A 704 21.19 1.96 -3.65
N LYS A 705 20.29 2.84 -4.08
CA LYS A 705 19.43 2.65 -5.24
C LYS A 705 20.03 3.36 -6.44
N ALA A 706 20.12 2.71 -7.59
CA ALA A 706 20.61 3.32 -8.82
C ALA A 706 19.68 3.05 -10.01
N SER A 707 19.55 4.02 -10.92
CA SER A 707 18.81 3.85 -12.17
C SER A 707 19.66 3.41 -13.35
N MET A 708 20.98 3.62 -13.27
CA MET A 708 21.97 3.22 -14.28
C MET A 708 23.29 2.82 -13.65
N GLY A 709 24.12 2.12 -14.42
CA GLY A 709 25.47 1.77 -13.97
C GLY A 709 26.41 2.96 -13.94
N GLN A 710 27.10 3.18 -12.82
CA GLN A 710 28.07 4.27 -12.62
C GLN A 710 28.94 4.01 -11.39
N ASP A 711 30.05 4.73 -11.24
CA ASP A 711 30.91 4.61 -10.06
C ASP A 711 30.36 5.40 -8.87
N TYR A 712 30.20 4.72 -7.74
CA TYR A 712 29.88 5.33 -6.44
C TYR A 712 31.15 5.49 -5.61
N ARG A 713 31.50 6.74 -5.30
CA ARG A 713 32.72 7.09 -4.57
C ARG A 713 32.38 7.76 -3.25
N PHE A 714 32.89 7.22 -2.15
CA PHE A 714 32.74 7.79 -0.81
C PHE A 714 34.07 7.76 -0.05
N THR A 715 34.21 8.66 0.93
CA THR A 715 35.48 8.91 1.62
C THR A 715 35.37 8.52 3.08
N LEU A 716 36.31 7.70 3.55
CA LEU A 716 36.51 7.34 4.94
C LEU A 716 37.43 8.35 5.67
N PRO A 717 37.39 8.41 7.01
CA PRO A 717 38.30 9.23 7.79
C PRO A 717 39.78 8.96 7.46
N THR A 718 40.60 10.00 7.54
CA THR A 718 42.05 9.90 7.35
C THR A 718 42.67 8.98 8.40
N GLY A 719 43.49 8.02 7.98
CA GLY A 719 44.09 7.01 8.87
C GLY A 719 43.24 5.75 9.08
N SER A 720 42.11 5.63 8.38
CA SER A 720 41.32 4.39 8.35
C SER A 720 42.02 3.30 7.54
N ARG A 721 42.11 2.09 8.10
CA ARG A 721 42.53 0.88 7.39
C ARG A 721 41.31 0.02 7.07
N VAL A 722 41.00 -0.16 5.79
CA VAL A 722 39.90 -1.03 5.34
C VAL A 722 40.30 -2.49 5.50
N THR A 723 39.49 -3.26 6.23
CA THR A 723 39.72 -4.68 6.50
C THR A 723 38.80 -5.58 5.68
N ALA A 724 37.63 -5.09 5.28
CA ALA A 724 36.71 -5.81 4.39
C ALA A 724 35.91 -4.84 3.53
N LEU A 725 35.70 -5.20 2.25
CA LEU A 725 34.83 -4.50 1.31
C LEU A 725 33.97 -5.53 0.57
N SER A 726 32.67 -5.28 0.49
CA SER A 726 31.72 -6.16 -0.18
C SER A 726 30.67 -5.37 -0.96
N HIS A 727 30.20 -5.96 -2.07
CA HIS A 727 29.10 -5.47 -2.88
C HIS A 727 28.13 -6.62 -3.16
N ASN A 728 26.88 -6.46 -2.73
CA ASN A 728 25.82 -7.48 -2.80
C ASN A 728 26.23 -8.84 -2.20
N GLY A 729 27.04 -8.82 -1.14
CA GLY A 729 27.55 -10.03 -0.47
C GLY A 729 28.81 -10.62 -1.11
N ASN A 730 29.26 -10.12 -2.26
CA ASN A 730 30.52 -10.54 -2.89
C ASN A 730 31.68 -9.68 -2.38
N GLU A 731 32.76 -10.31 -1.95
CA GLU A 731 33.97 -9.60 -1.50
C GLU A 731 34.68 -8.93 -2.68
N LEU A 732 35.11 -7.69 -2.48
CA LEU A 732 35.89 -6.91 -3.43
C LEU A 732 37.32 -6.72 -2.91
N SER A 733 38.25 -6.40 -3.82
CA SER A 733 39.62 -6.06 -3.46
C SER A 733 39.68 -4.86 -2.52
N LEU A 734 40.56 -4.94 -1.51
CA LEU A 734 40.75 -3.88 -0.53
C LEU A 734 41.38 -2.64 -1.20
N PRO A 735 40.84 -1.43 -0.97
CA PRO A 735 41.42 -0.20 -1.49
C PRO A 735 42.68 0.21 -0.71
N GLU A 736 43.66 0.79 -1.39
CA GLU A 736 44.90 1.29 -0.75
C GLU A 736 44.74 2.69 -0.13
N GLY A 737 43.67 3.42 -0.49
CA GLY A 737 43.39 4.78 0.00
C GLY A 737 42.17 4.87 0.90
N ASN A 738 41.85 6.09 1.35
CA ASN A 738 40.65 6.38 2.14
C ASN A 738 39.39 6.61 1.27
N THR A 739 39.54 6.71 -0.04
CA THR A 739 38.43 6.82 -0.99
C THR A 739 38.08 5.45 -1.56
N ILE A 740 36.84 5.02 -1.38
CA ILE A 740 36.33 3.74 -1.87
C ILE A 740 35.50 4.00 -3.13
N SER A 741 35.75 3.21 -4.18
CA SER A 741 34.99 3.27 -5.45
C SER A 741 34.35 1.91 -5.71
N VAL A 742 33.02 1.89 -5.86
CA VAL A 742 32.23 0.69 -6.17
C VAL A 742 31.39 0.95 -7.41
N SER A 743 31.41 0.07 -8.41
CA SER A 743 30.58 0.23 -9.60
C SER A 743 29.15 -0.27 -9.35
N LEU A 744 28.20 0.65 -9.43
CA LEU A 744 26.77 0.42 -9.24
C LEU A 744 26.15 -0.27 -10.47
N GLN A 745 25.12 -1.09 -10.23
CA GLN A 745 24.21 -1.63 -11.25
C GLN A 745 22.80 -1.04 -11.07
N PRO A 746 21.94 -1.00 -12.13
CA PRO A 746 20.55 -0.58 -11.98
C PRO A 746 19.80 -1.46 -10.95
N GLY A 747 19.08 -0.83 -10.02
CA GLY A 747 18.37 -1.48 -8.93
C GLY A 747 18.90 -1.10 -7.54
N ASP A 748 18.45 -1.84 -6.53
CA ASP A 748 18.86 -1.71 -5.13
C ASP A 748 20.08 -2.61 -4.85
N GLN A 749 21.06 -2.10 -4.12
CA GLN A 749 22.33 -2.78 -3.88
C GLN A 749 22.91 -2.44 -2.52
N LEU A 750 23.58 -3.43 -1.93
CA LEU A 750 24.18 -3.34 -0.60
C LEU A 750 25.70 -3.22 -0.72
N ILE A 751 26.27 -2.19 -0.12
CA ILE A 751 27.73 -2.01 0.00
C ILE A 751 28.10 -2.13 1.47
N GLY A 752 28.98 -3.08 1.79
CA GLY A 752 29.47 -3.31 3.15
C GLY A 752 30.96 -3.00 3.26
N VAL A 753 31.35 -2.16 4.22
CA VAL A 753 32.74 -1.81 4.51
C VAL A 753 33.03 -1.99 5.98
N THR A 754 34.13 -2.68 6.30
CA THR A 754 34.68 -2.70 7.64
C THR A 754 36.03 -1.99 7.62
N PHE A 755 36.22 -1.06 8.53
CA PHE A 755 37.46 -0.31 8.67
C PHE A 755 37.83 -0.10 10.13
N GLU A 756 39.13 0.03 10.37
CA GLU A 756 39.72 0.23 11.68
C GLU A 756 40.50 1.53 11.70
N GLU A 757 40.47 2.23 12.84
CA GLU A 757 41.28 3.41 13.11
C GLU A 757 42.16 3.15 14.34
N ASP A 758 43.40 3.64 14.27
CA ASP A 758 44.28 3.66 15.43
C ASP A 758 43.78 4.67 16.47
N GLY A 759 43.64 4.24 17.73
CA GLY A 759 43.37 5.13 18.85
C GLY A 759 42.41 4.56 19.88
N GLY A 760 42.76 4.71 21.16
CA GLY A 760 41.95 4.23 22.29
C GLY A 760 41.91 5.20 23.47
N SER A 761 40.91 5.01 24.32
CA SER A 761 40.68 5.63 25.65
C SER A 761 41.00 7.13 25.76
N GLY A 762 40.07 7.97 25.30
CA GLY A 762 40.01 9.40 25.64
C GLY A 762 38.88 9.70 26.63
N TRP A 763 38.87 10.92 27.19
CA TRP A 763 37.72 11.47 27.92
C TRP A 763 36.54 11.80 27.01
N LEU A 764 36.83 12.01 25.72
CA LEU A 764 35.88 12.27 24.65
C LEU A 764 35.99 11.14 23.64
N SER A 765 34.84 10.69 23.14
CA SER A 765 34.77 9.68 22.10
C SER A 765 33.70 10.05 21.09
N GLU A 766 34.07 10.00 19.81
CA GLU A 766 33.26 10.44 18.69
C GLU A 766 33.17 9.30 17.67
N SER A 767 32.02 9.18 17.01
CA SER A 767 31.86 8.27 15.88
C SER A 767 32.64 8.77 14.66
N PRO A 768 33.12 7.88 13.78
CA PRO A 768 33.87 8.28 12.58
C PRO A 768 33.00 9.09 11.63
N ARG A 769 33.62 10.01 10.89
CA ARG A 769 32.97 10.86 9.89
C ARG A 769 33.15 10.26 8.49
N VAL A 770 32.11 9.64 7.96
CA VAL A 770 32.08 9.13 6.57
C VAL A 770 31.42 10.17 5.66
N GLU A 771 32.07 10.53 4.56
CA GLU A 771 31.54 11.47 3.58
C GLU A 771 30.95 10.72 2.38
N LEU A 772 29.63 10.84 2.20
CA LEU A 772 28.87 10.23 1.12
C LEU A 772 28.57 11.30 0.04
N PRO A 773 28.63 10.95 -1.25
CA PRO A 773 28.48 11.91 -2.36
C PRO A 773 27.14 12.64 -2.34
N ASP A 774 26.05 11.91 -2.09
CA ASP A 774 24.67 12.42 -2.12
C ASP A 774 24.05 12.54 -0.71
N GLY A 775 24.86 12.36 0.33
CA GLY A 775 24.38 12.15 1.69
C GLY A 775 23.57 10.85 1.83
N ALA A 776 22.70 10.80 2.84
CA ALA A 776 21.81 9.67 3.10
C ALA A 776 20.48 10.14 3.69
N SER A 777 19.40 9.44 3.35
CA SER A 777 18.06 9.74 3.85
C SER A 777 17.78 9.11 5.22
N ASN A 778 18.19 7.86 5.41
CA ASN A 778 18.01 7.12 6.66
C ASN A 778 19.36 6.74 7.26
N ILE A 779 19.67 7.25 8.44
CA ILE A 779 20.95 7.02 9.12
C ILE A 779 20.69 6.33 10.46
N SER A 780 21.23 5.13 10.62
CA SER A 780 21.25 4.38 11.88
C SER A 780 22.68 4.30 12.40
N LEU A 781 22.87 4.80 13.62
CA LEU A 781 24.16 4.85 14.29
C LEU A 781 24.10 4.02 15.56
N THR A 782 24.85 2.92 15.60
CA THR A 782 24.99 2.10 16.80
C THR A 782 26.36 2.35 17.42
N TYR A 783 26.37 2.90 18.63
CA TYR A 783 27.59 3.17 19.37
C TYR A 783 27.66 2.20 20.56
N THR A 784 28.66 1.31 20.60
CA THR A 784 28.89 0.42 21.75
C THR A 784 30.01 0.95 22.65
N LEU A 785 29.64 1.37 23.85
CA LEU A 785 30.58 1.80 24.91
C LEU A 785 31.16 0.57 25.65
N PRO A 786 32.45 0.59 26.00
CA PRO A 786 33.04 -0.38 26.93
C PRO A 786 32.38 -0.38 28.31
N GLN A 787 32.33 -1.53 28.97
CA GLN A 787 31.68 -1.69 30.28
C GLN A 787 32.42 -0.97 31.43
N ASP A 788 33.69 -0.65 31.27
CA ASP A 788 34.54 0.05 32.24
C ASP A 788 34.36 1.58 32.23
N ARG A 789 33.42 2.11 31.43
CA ARG A 789 33.24 3.55 31.24
C ARG A 789 31.84 4.02 31.64
N TRP A 790 31.80 5.15 32.34
CA TRP A 790 30.55 5.81 32.72
C TRP A 790 30.22 6.94 31.74
N PRO A 791 29.12 6.87 30.98
CA PRO A 791 28.68 7.98 30.16
C PRO A 791 28.14 9.09 31.07
N LEU A 792 28.76 10.27 31.03
CA LEU A 792 28.31 11.46 31.77
C LEU A 792 27.45 12.39 30.91
N TYR A 793 27.77 12.46 29.62
CA TYR A 793 27.10 13.31 28.64
C TYR A 793 27.12 12.62 27.28
N LEU A 794 26.03 12.76 26.54
CA LEU A 794 25.88 12.24 25.19
C LEU A 794 25.26 13.35 24.34
N SER A 795 25.87 13.63 23.21
CA SER A 795 25.32 14.48 22.15
C SER A 795 25.25 13.70 20.85
N GLY A 796 24.24 13.96 20.03
CA GLY A 796 24.01 13.18 18.84
C GLY A 796 22.85 13.71 18.01
N PRO A 797 22.33 12.90 17.07
CA PRO A 797 21.22 13.29 16.21
C PRO A 797 19.94 13.59 17.00
N PRO A 798 18.96 14.29 16.38
CA PRO A 798 17.68 14.64 17.05
C PRO A 798 16.92 13.43 17.61
N ILE A 799 17.01 12.29 16.91
CA ILE A 799 16.55 10.97 17.37
C ILE A 799 17.77 10.24 17.93
N GLY A 800 18.18 10.64 19.13
CA GLY A 800 19.47 10.25 19.70
C GLY A 800 19.39 9.61 21.09
N PRO A 801 20.55 9.16 21.60
CA PRO A 801 20.64 8.54 22.92
C PRO A 801 20.18 9.49 24.02
N ALA A 802 19.53 8.94 25.04
CA ALA A 802 18.96 9.71 26.14
C ALA A 802 19.50 9.21 27.47
N MET A 803 20.06 10.13 28.26
CA MET A 803 20.55 9.82 29.60
C MET A 803 19.45 10.10 30.64
N LEU A 804 18.76 9.04 31.06
CA LEU A 804 17.57 9.10 31.92
C LEU A 804 17.79 9.77 33.29
N TYR A 805 19.04 9.84 33.74
CA TYR A 805 19.42 10.39 35.04
C TYR A 805 19.21 11.91 35.14
N TRP A 806 19.45 12.66 34.07
CA TRP A 806 19.35 14.14 34.11
C TRP A 806 17.93 14.63 34.43
N GLY A 807 16.89 13.93 33.98
CA GLY A 807 15.52 14.25 34.38
C GLY A 807 15.24 14.00 35.86
N VAL A 808 15.86 12.97 36.46
CA VAL A 808 15.81 12.72 37.91
C VAL A 808 16.57 13.81 38.66
N PHE A 809 17.74 14.21 38.16
CA PHE A 809 18.54 15.28 38.73
C PHE A 809 17.78 16.62 38.82
N CYS A 810 17.03 17.01 37.79
CA CYS A 810 16.16 18.20 37.84
C CYS A 810 15.14 18.13 39.00
N VAL A 811 14.54 16.95 39.22
CA VAL A 811 13.59 16.75 40.33
C VAL A 811 14.31 16.75 41.68
N ILE A 812 15.53 16.23 41.79
CA ILE A 812 16.36 16.32 43.00
C ILE A 812 16.67 17.78 43.32
N VAL A 813 17.04 18.60 42.33
CA VAL A 813 17.30 20.04 42.53
C VAL A 813 16.04 20.75 43.03
N LEU A 814 14.89 20.53 42.39
CA LEU A 814 13.61 21.11 42.82
C LEU A 814 13.19 20.63 44.21
N GLY A 815 13.37 19.34 44.50
CA GLY A 815 13.11 18.73 45.80
C GLY A 815 13.99 19.32 46.89
N ALA A 816 15.30 19.49 46.64
CA ALA A 816 16.23 20.10 47.58
C ALA A 816 15.87 21.57 47.88
N LEU A 817 15.50 22.34 46.85
CA LEU A 817 15.00 23.71 47.02
C LEU A 817 13.71 23.74 47.86
N LEU A 818 12.77 22.84 47.55
CA LEU A 818 11.49 22.72 48.25
C LEU A 818 11.67 22.30 49.72
N LEU A 819 12.46 21.27 50.00
CA LEU A 819 12.73 20.78 51.35
C LEU A 819 13.47 21.84 52.19
N ASN A 820 14.43 22.55 51.60
CA ASN A 820 15.10 23.66 52.26
C ASN A 820 14.13 24.81 52.58
N TRP A 821 13.25 25.16 51.65
CA TRP A 821 12.20 26.16 51.88
C TRP A 821 11.20 25.71 52.97
N LEU A 822 10.78 24.44 52.96
CA LEU A 822 9.92 23.87 54.01
C LEU A 822 10.62 23.90 55.37
N ASN A 823 11.91 23.55 55.45
CA ASN A 823 12.66 23.56 56.70
C ASN A 823 12.69 24.96 57.33
N LYS A 824 12.92 26.00 56.51
CA LYS A 824 12.86 27.40 56.94
C LYS A 824 11.46 27.82 57.34
N ARG A 825 10.44 27.51 56.54
CA ARG A 825 9.05 27.95 56.76
C ARG A 825 8.39 27.27 57.95
N LEU A 826 8.66 25.98 58.17
CA LEU A 826 8.15 25.21 59.31
C LEU A 826 9.04 25.34 60.55
N ALA A 827 10.17 26.05 60.44
CA ALA A 827 11.20 26.26 61.46
C ALA A 827 11.76 24.96 62.08
N THR A 828 11.73 23.84 61.35
CA THR A 828 11.93 22.48 61.89
C THR A 828 13.32 22.22 62.48
N GLY A 829 14.30 23.11 62.26
CA GLY A 829 15.61 23.02 62.90
C GLY A 829 16.51 21.88 62.38
N ILE A 830 16.21 21.33 61.20
CA ILE A 830 17.01 20.26 60.59
C ILE A 830 18.36 20.87 60.14
N PRO A 831 19.53 20.33 60.57
CA PRO A 831 20.85 20.91 60.29
C PRO A 831 21.37 20.57 58.88
N ILE A 832 20.49 20.58 57.88
CA ILE A 832 20.82 20.24 56.48
C ILE A 832 20.49 21.44 55.60
N GLY A 833 21.54 22.06 55.05
CA GLY A 833 21.43 23.13 54.06
C GLY A 833 21.16 22.60 52.64
N LEU A 834 21.04 23.52 51.67
CA LEU A 834 20.81 23.16 50.27
C LEU A 834 21.84 22.16 49.70
N PRO A 835 23.17 22.31 49.93
CA PRO A 835 24.16 21.35 49.42
C PRO A 835 24.01 19.95 50.03
N GLY A 836 23.61 19.88 51.31
CA GLY A 836 23.38 18.60 51.99
C GLY A 836 22.19 17.84 51.41
N TRP A 837 21.08 18.54 51.12
CA TRP A 837 19.93 17.94 50.44
C TRP A 837 20.26 17.47 49.01
N LEU A 838 21.08 18.23 48.28
CA LEU A 838 21.56 17.84 46.96
C LEU A 838 22.45 16.58 47.01
N LEU A 839 23.45 16.56 47.89
CA LEU A 839 24.33 15.39 48.07
C LEU A 839 23.55 14.14 48.48
N LEU A 840 22.62 14.28 49.42
CA LEU A 840 21.73 13.20 49.84
C LEU A 840 20.89 12.68 48.66
N GLY A 841 20.34 13.60 47.86
CA GLY A 841 19.54 13.27 46.68
C GLY A 841 20.35 12.52 45.62
N ILE A 842 21.52 13.03 45.23
CA ILE A 842 22.41 12.41 44.25
C ILE A 842 22.84 11.01 44.73
N GLY A 843 23.31 10.90 45.96
CA GLY A 843 23.82 9.64 46.51
C GLY A 843 22.78 8.53 46.60
N LEU A 844 21.55 8.83 47.05
CA LEU A 844 20.48 7.83 47.16
C LEU A 844 19.82 7.50 45.82
N SER A 845 19.85 8.42 44.85
CA SER A 845 19.17 8.23 43.56
C SER A 845 19.78 7.12 42.70
N THR A 846 21.03 6.74 42.96
CA THR A 846 21.72 5.62 42.30
C THR A 846 21.19 4.25 42.77
N VAL A 847 20.60 4.18 43.98
CA VAL A 847 20.06 2.95 44.56
C VAL A 847 18.54 2.89 44.43
N ASN A 848 17.84 3.98 44.80
CA ASN A 848 16.39 4.06 44.73
C ASN A 848 15.92 5.52 44.59
N SER A 849 15.28 5.83 43.46
CA SER A 849 14.78 7.18 43.14
C SER A 849 13.73 7.71 44.14
N TYR A 850 12.96 6.84 44.81
CA TYR A 850 11.99 7.24 45.85
C TYR A 850 12.57 7.23 47.26
N GLY A 851 13.74 6.60 47.48
CA GLY A 851 14.36 6.46 48.79
C GLY A 851 14.64 7.82 49.46
N VAL A 852 14.98 8.83 48.65
CA VAL A 852 15.19 10.22 49.12
C VAL A 852 13.97 10.78 49.83
N LEU A 853 12.75 10.48 49.34
CA LEU A 853 11.51 10.98 49.96
C LEU A 853 11.25 10.34 51.31
N VAL A 854 11.59 9.05 51.47
CA VAL A 854 11.45 8.32 52.73
C VAL A 854 12.42 8.88 53.77
N VAL A 855 13.70 9.07 53.39
CA VAL A 855 14.71 9.65 54.29
C VAL A 855 14.36 11.09 54.65
N ALA A 856 13.94 11.91 53.68
CA ALA A 856 13.48 13.26 53.95
C ALA A 856 12.27 13.26 54.89
N GLY A 857 11.26 12.43 54.61
CA GLY A 857 10.07 12.27 55.45
C GLY A 857 10.44 11.88 56.88
N PHE A 858 11.36 10.93 57.05
CA PHE A 858 11.87 10.49 58.33
C PHE A 858 12.55 11.63 59.12
N LEU A 859 13.43 12.41 58.47
CA LEU A 859 14.08 13.56 59.09
C LEU A 859 13.07 14.63 59.54
N PHE A 860 12.05 14.88 58.73
CA PHE A 860 10.95 15.79 59.11
C PHE A 860 10.12 15.21 60.27
N LEU A 861 9.83 13.91 60.28
CA LEU A 861 9.11 13.25 61.38
C LEU A 861 9.89 13.35 62.71
N LEU A 862 11.21 13.14 62.69
CA LEU A 862 12.08 13.33 63.85
C LEU A 862 12.09 14.79 64.33
N ALA A 863 12.15 15.75 63.41
CA ALA A 863 12.10 17.18 63.75
C ALA A 863 10.73 17.57 64.36
N PHE A 864 9.63 17.01 63.85
CA PHE A 864 8.31 17.21 64.43
C PHE A 864 8.17 16.55 65.81
N ARG A 865 8.76 15.38 66.02
CA ARG A 865 8.79 14.70 67.33
C ARG A 865 9.36 15.60 68.43
N GLN A 866 10.43 16.35 68.15
CA GLN A 866 11.03 17.26 69.14
C GLN A 866 10.06 18.33 69.67
N ARG A 867 8.98 18.61 68.95
CA ARG A 867 7.98 19.61 69.33
C ARG A 867 6.73 19.02 69.99
N ILE A 868 6.62 17.70 70.05
CA ILE A 868 5.49 17.02 70.68
C ILE A 868 5.84 16.84 72.16
N ASP A 869 4.97 17.32 73.05
CA ASP A 869 5.09 17.05 74.48
C ASP A 869 4.73 15.58 74.75
N THR A 870 5.77 14.76 74.93
CA THR A 870 5.64 13.32 75.18
C THR A 870 5.07 13.02 76.56
N ALA A 871 5.12 13.96 77.51
CA ALA A 871 4.59 13.77 78.85
C ALA A 871 3.06 13.76 78.88
N ALA A 872 2.40 14.40 77.91
CA ALA A 872 0.95 14.47 77.80
C ALA A 872 0.30 13.27 77.04
N MET A 873 1.09 12.30 76.57
CA MET A 873 0.60 11.19 75.75
C MET A 873 0.30 9.92 76.55
N SER A 874 -0.76 9.20 76.16
CA SER A 874 -1.04 7.85 76.67
C SER A 874 0.04 6.85 76.24
N ARG A 875 0.42 5.89 77.12
CA ARG A 875 1.42 4.84 76.84
C ARG A 875 1.26 4.14 75.48
N LEU A 876 0.04 3.79 75.09
CA LEU A 876 -0.22 3.09 73.83
C LEU A 876 0.15 3.96 72.60
N LYS A 877 -0.24 5.24 72.61
CA LYS A 877 0.10 6.20 71.53
C LYS A 877 1.60 6.47 71.47
N PHE A 878 2.25 6.57 72.63
CA PHE A 878 3.69 6.75 72.71
C PHE A 878 4.42 5.53 72.10
N ASN A 879 4.06 4.31 72.50
CA ASN A 879 4.68 3.08 71.97
C ASN A 879 4.43 2.91 70.47
N LEU A 880 3.21 3.15 69.99
CA LEU A 880 2.90 3.12 68.55
C LEU A 880 3.71 4.16 67.76
N MET A 881 3.90 5.36 68.32
CA MET A 881 4.73 6.40 67.70
C MET A 881 6.21 5.99 67.67
N GLN A 882 6.74 5.36 68.73
CA GLN A 882 8.12 4.85 68.75
C GLN A 882 8.31 3.71 67.75
N ILE A 883 7.37 2.77 67.66
CA ILE A 883 7.42 1.66 66.68
C ILE A 883 7.32 2.19 65.24
N ALA A 884 6.65 3.32 65.01
CA ALA A 884 6.59 3.93 63.67
C ALA A 884 7.84 4.76 63.32
N LEU A 885 8.66 5.13 64.31
CA LEU A 885 9.86 5.95 64.15
C LEU A 885 11.18 5.15 64.30
N GLY A 886 11.13 3.96 64.88
CA GLY A 886 12.25 3.01 64.97
C GLY A 886 12.01 1.87 64.01
#